data_AF-A0AAN7N7J7-F1
#
_entry.id   AF-A0AAN7N7J7-F1
#
_cell.length_a   1.000
_cell.length_b   1.000
_cell.length_c   1.000
_cell.angle_alpha   90.00
_cell.angle_beta   90.00
_cell.angle_gamma   90.00
#
_symmetry.space_group_name_H-M   'P 1'
#
loop_
_entity.id
_entity.type
_entity.pdbx_description
1 polymer ?
#
loop_
_entity_poly.entity_id
_entity_poly.type
_entity_poly.pdbx_seq_one_letter_code
_entity_poly.pdbx_strand_id
1 'polypeptide(L)'
;MEPTAHSQQEAPTPSSTETAEDLTSMLNAAVRDANVKDVLEVLKKGADVNSKAESGWTPLQSAVQADSEDLVRLLLDKGACPHARKDNGGTAFTEAAIVGNVKILELLLDLGLNINDHDDNGFTAFMEAAWYGKKEALEFLYSKGANVNLRRAVSEEKEKLHKGGATALMDACMEGHFLVVKTLVQEMGADVNIRDNKDRNALIHALKQGCTKERYESAVSIGCFLLDCGVDVNSKDECGKTALILAVEMQSPDLVKALLEKGEIDIDDADEEGNTALMMAVKKNDYNIAKLLCEKGARTDVGNLIAVANRNRAHNMARLLRQYNARFVPETLTDWEPNSKRWRDQLKKLYKIYRPMIGKLKTFQYIQQRIQNTSQGGIYLGLHGGTEVAVRIRRSTEGDKEKRFFEQCGNCEHLLKLFQFEKAEGYMYLCFPLWEKNLEEHLQEPEDQMDYKDALRMIFQAVRELHSLGFAHQNLHPSNFFIDLGGKIYLADFDNKRKLIEGKKELVNSDLEDLSRLVLYVLKGGRKPLQQVSTEDLAADSPDYQEALDLVSSLLSHDERGLEGLSKHPYFWSKQTRFKFLKSIWNKIKDLSNRKAVFQAPNATGSFPYPLWTKQIDRDVLNIMENPRKGRPFKYSNDVTDLLRLIRNLDEHPNTSISNRIGDHAEYFLKLFPALTIYVYNSLRQNPEYSHFADIQDPSL
;
A
#
# COMPACT_ATOMS: atom_id res chain seq x y z
N MET A 1 53.64 -29.56 -23.64
CA MET A 1 54.49 -30.72 -23.29
C MET A 1 54.65 -30.71 -21.78
N GLU A 2 54.11 -31.73 -21.11
CA GLU A 2 54.28 -31.95 -19.67
C GLU A 2 55.74 -32.29 -19.31
N PRO A 3 56.10 -32.34 -18.00
CA PRO A 3 55.97 -33.63 -17.31
C PRO A 3 55.41 -33.57 -15.86
N THR A 4 54.46 -34.49 -15.61
CA THR A 4 54.30 -35.42 -14.46
C THR A 4 54.03 -34.92 -13.03
N ALA A 5 52.76 -35.15 -12.64
CA ALA A 5 52.19 -35.68 -11.40
C ALA A 5 53.10 -36.14 -10.24
N HIS A 6 52.82 -35.62 -9.03
CA HIS A 6 52.88 -36.39 -7.77
C HIS A 6 51.80 -35.96 -6.75
N SER A 7 51.02 -36.97 -6.35
CA SER A 7 50.21 -37.17 -5.14
C SER A 7 49.23 -36.08 -4.67
N GLN A 8 47.97 -36.26 -5.02
CA GLN A 8 46.82 -35.81 -4.23
C GLN A 8 46.83 -36.53 -2.88
N GLN A 9 46.98 -35.79 -1.78
CA GLN A 9 46.47 -36.22 -0.48
C GLN A 9 44.99 -35.84 -0.42
N GLU A 10 44.15 -36.87 -0.33
CA GLU A 10 42.70 -36.78 -0.17
C GLU A 10 42.35 -35.92 1.06
N ALA A 11 41.63 -34.82 0.81
CA ALA A 11 40.91 -34.11 1.86
C ALA A 11 39.69 -34.96 2.28
N PRO A 12 39.29 -35.00 3.56
CA PRO A 12 38.14 -35.77 3.99
C PRO A 12 36.86 -35.14 3.43
N THR A 13 36.09 -35.92 2.67
CA THR A 13 34.71 -35.59 2.28
C THR A 13 33.81 -35.46 3.51
N PRO A 14 32.95 -34.44 3.59
CA PRO A 14 32.03 -34.24 4.72
C PRO A 14 30.97 -35.34 4.78
N SER A 15 30.63 -35.75 6.01
CA SER A 15 29.61 -36.76 6.31
C SER A 15 28.23 -36.36 5.79
N SER A 16 27.52 -37.33 5.25
CA SER A 16 26.39 -37.24 4.31
C SER A 16 25.03 -36.74 4.86
N THR A 17 24.98 -35.74 5.74
CA THR A 17 23.68 -35.16 6.19
C THR A 17 23.65 -33.66 6.47
N GLU A 18 24.79 -32.96 6.58
CA GLU A 18 24.82 -31.52 6.88
C GLU A 18 25.15 -30.75 5.59
N THR A 19 24.30 -29.81 5.19
CA THR A 19 24.55 -28.96 4.01
C THR A 19 25.60 -27.89 4.32
N ALA A 20 26.22 -27.29 3.29
CA ALA A 20 27.15 -26.17 3.48
C ALA A 20 26.49 -24.96 4.16
N GLU A 21 25.18 -24.78 3.95
CA GLU A 21 24.38 -23.75 4.63
C GLU A 21 24.20 -24.07 6.12
N ASP A 22 23.97 -25.34 6.48
CA ASP A 22 23.88 -25.77 7.88
C ASP A 22 25.20 -25.51 8.63
N LEU A 23 26.33 -25.89 8.03
CA LEU A 23 27.66 -25.65 8.62
C LEU A 23 27.98 -24.16 8.78
N THR A 24 27.57 -23.33 7.82
CA THR A 24 27.70 -21.85 7.90
C THR A 24 26.89 -21.29 9.06
N SER A 25 25.65 -21.75 9.23
CA SER A 25 24.76 -21.34 10.32
C SER A 25 25.31 -21.78 11.69
N MET A 26 25.78 -23.02 11.79
CA MET A 26 26.39 -23.57 13.00
C MET A 26 27.66 -22.82 13.40
N LEU A 27 28.54 -22.49 12.45
CA LEU A 27 29.78 -21.78 12.73
C LEU A 27 29.49 -20.37 13.28
N ASN A 28 28.61 -19.61 12.62
CA ASN A 28 28.26 -18.27 13.06
C ASN A 28 27.54 -18.26 14.42
N ALA A 29 26.68 -19.26 14.70
CA ALA A 29 26.06 -19.42 16.01
C ALA A 29 27.10 -19.72 17.10
N ALA A 30 28.00 -20.68 16.87
CA ALA A 30 29.04 -21.04 17.82
C ALA A 30 29.99 -19.86 18.15
N VAL A 31 30.31 -19.03 17.15
CA VAL A 31 31.11 -17.82 17.36
C VAL A 31 30.37 -16.78 18.20
N ARG A 32 29.09 -16.52 17.90
CA ARG A 32 28.27 -15.55 18.66
C ARG A 32 28.09 -15.95 20.12
N ASP A 33 27.99 -17.25 20.39
CA ASP A 33 27.88 -17.79 21.75
C ASP A 33 29.25 -17.90 22.46
N ALA A 34 30.31 -17.44 21.80
CA ALA A 34 31.70 -17.48 22.25
C ALA A 34 32.22 -18.89 22.63
N ASN A 35 31.66 -19.95 22.03
CA ASN A 35 32.04 -21.32 22.33
C ASN A 35 33.18 -21.81 21.43
N VAL A 36 34.42 -21.60 21.89
CA VAL A 36 35.65 -21.99 21.18
C VAL A 36 35.68 -23.47 20.79
N LYS A 37 35.15 -24.36 21.63
CA LYS A 37 35.17 -25.81 21.37
C LYS A 37 34.29 -26.14 20.17
N ASP A 38 33.08 -25.58 20.13
CA ASP A 38 32.13 -25.80 19.05
C ASP A 38 32.63 -25.16 17.75
N VAL A 39 33.24 -23.97 17.82
CA VAL A 39 33.90 -23.35 16.66
C VAL A 39 34.96 -24.26 16.06
N LEU A 40 35.85 -24.84 16.89
CA LEU A 40 36.87 -25.77 16.42
C LEU A 40 36.28 -27.07 15.84
N GLU A 41 35.19 -27.58 16.42
CA GLU A 41 34.52 -28.79 15.94
C GLU A 41 33.87 -28.55 14.57
N VAL A 42 33.15 -27.44 14.42
CA VAL A 42 32.48 -27.07 13.17
C VAL A 42 33.49 -26.78 12.06
N LEU A 43 34.60 -26.10 12.35
CA LEU A 43 35.70 -25.92 11.39
C LEU A 43 36.35 -27.26 10.99
N LYS A 44 36.49 -28.22 11.92
CA LYS A 44 36.98 -29.58 11.59
C LYS A 44 36.02 -30.36 10.70
N LYS A 45 34.71 -30.11 10.79
CA LYS A 45 33.70 -30.68 9.89
C LYS A 45 33.74 -30.09 8.47
N GLY A 46 34.61 -29.11 8.22
CA GLY A 46 34.81 -28.50 6.90
C GLY A 46 34.01 -27.22 6.66
N ALA A 47 33.50 -26.58 7.72
CA ALA A 47 32.88 -25.26 7.58
C ALA A 47 33.88 -24.23 7.05
N ASP A 48 33.47 -23.43 6.08
CA ASP A 48 34.28 -22.34 5.55
C ASP A 48 34.38 -21.21 6.58
N VAL A 49 35.61 -20.91 7.02
CA VAL A 49 35.92 -19.84 7.97
C VAL A 49 35.54 -18.43 7.44
N ASN A 50 35.38 -18.30 6.11
CA ASN A 50 34.97 -17.08 5.42
C ASN A 50 33.51 -17.11 4.95
N SER A 51 32.74 -18.12 5.39
CA SER A 51 31.32 -18.22 5.04
C SER A 51 30.54 -16.98 5.45
N LYS A 52 29.54 -16.63 4.64
CA LYS A 52 28.67 -15.47 4.88
C LYS A 52 27.30 -15.93 5.34
N ALA A 53 26.90 -15.51 6.54
CA ALA A 53 25.55 -15.67 7.06
C ALA A 53 24.60 -14.58 6.51
N GLU A 54 23.39 -14.51 7.04
CA GLU A 54 22.40 -13.48 6.72
C GLU A 54 23.02 -12.07 6.82
N SER A 55 22.71 -11.19 5.86
CA SER A 55 23.31 -9.84 5.71
C SER A 55 24.83 -9.83 5.46
N GLY A 56 25.39 -10.95 5.02
CA GLY A 56 26.80 -11.05 4.60
C GLY A 56 27.81 -11.15 5.73
N TRP A 57 27.36 -11.40 6.97
CA TRP A 57 28.24 -11.48 8.14
C TRP A 57 29.20 -12.66 8.06
N THR A 58 30.48 -12.39 8.36
CA THR A 58 31.52 -13.41 8.48
C THR A 58 31.71 -13.87 9.93
N PRO A 59 32.23 -15.09 10.16
CA PRO A 59 32.64 -15.54 11.49
C PRO A 59 33.57 -14.56 12.19
N LEU A 60 34.52 -13.95 11.47
CA LEU A 60 35.45 -12.98 12.04
C LEU A 60 34.73 -11.74 12.60
N GLN A 61 33.78 -11.18 11.85
CA GLN A 61 32.98 -10.03 12.32
C GLN A 61 32.09 -10.41 13.51
N SER A 62 31.51 -11.61 13.49
CA SER A 62 30.73 -12.13 14.62
C SER A 62 31.59 -12.27 15.89
N ALA A 63 32.86 -12.69 15.76
CA ALA A 63 33.78 -12.78 16.89
C ALA A 63 34.15 -11.40 17.45
N VAL A 64 34.34 -10.40 16.57
CA VAL A 64 34.54 -9.01 16.98
C VAL A 64 33.32 -8.48 17.72
N GLN A 65 32.11 -8.71 17.21
CA GLN A 65 30.87 -8.26 17.83
C GLN A 65 30.62 -8.93 19.20
N ALA A 66 31.09 -10.17 19.39
CA ALA A 66 31.10 -10.87 20.66
C ALA A 66 32.20 -10.38 21.62
N ASP A 67 33.02 -9.41 21.20
CA ASP A 67 34.15 -8.83 21.94
C ASP A 67 35.18 -9.87 22.41
N SER A 68 35.37 -10.94 21.61
CA SER A 68 36.26 -12.05 21.96
C SER A 68 37.56 -12.00 21.18
N GLU A 69 38.59 -11.37 21.76
CA GLU A 69 39.91 -11.30 21.12
C GLU A 69 40.50 -12.69 20.80
N ASP A 70 40.25 -13.69 21.66
CA ASP A 70 40.75 -15.05 21.46
C ASP A 70 40.11 -15.73 20.25
N LEU A 71 38.81 -15.53 20.04
CA LEU A 71 38.13 -16.02 18.84
C LEU A 71 38.57 -15.27 17.58
N VAL A 72 38.80 -13.97 17.67
CA VAL A 72 39.35 -13.18 16.56
C VAL A 72 40.71 -13.75 16.14
N ARG A 73 41.64 -13.96 17.10
CA ARG A 73 42.95 -14.58 16.82
C ARG A 73 42.81 -15.99 16.25
N LEU A 74 41.97 -16.83 16.86
CA LEU A 74 41.74 -18.19 16.38
C LEU A 74 41.24 -18.22 14.93
N LEU A 75 40.25 -17.39 14.59
CA LEU A 75 39.68 -17.38 13.24
C LEU A 75 40.70 -16.86 12.21
N LEU A 76 41.49 -15.84 12.56
CA LEU A 76 42.60 -15.36 11.73
C LEU A 76 43.66 -16.44 11.51
N ASP A 77 44.05 -17.18 12.56
CA ASP A 77 44.97 -18.33 12.46
C ASP A 77 44.41 -19.46 11.59
N LYS A 78 43.08 -19.56 11.48
CA LYS A 78 42.38 -20.50 10.60
C LYS A 78 42.14 -19.97 9.18
N GLY A 79 42.67 -18.79 8.85
CA GLY A 79 42.60 -18.23 7.50
C GLY A 79 41.38 -17.35 7.23
N ALA A 80 40.75 -16.80 8.27
CA ALA A 80 39.74 -15.76 8.09
C ALA A 80 40.35 -14.53 7.40
N CYS A 81 39.66 -13.99 6.40
CA CYS A 81 40.10 -12.82 5.66
C CYS A 81 39.77 -11.54 6.45
N PRO A 82 40.77 -10.77 6.91
CA PRO A 82 40.52 -9.54 7.68
C PRO A 82 39.90 -8.41 6.85
N HIS A 83 40.01 -8.49 5.51
CA HIS A 83 39.46 -7.52 4.56
C HIS A 83 38.04 -7.88 4.09
N ALA A 84 37.44 -8.97 4.61
CA ALA A 84 36.11 -9.39 4.21
C ALA A 84 35.06 -8.32 4.56
N ARG A 85 34.13 -8.08 3.63
CA ARG A 85 33.05 -7.10 3.76
C ARG A 85 31.69 -7.80 3.87
N LYS A 86 30.86 -7.35 4.81
CA LYS A 86 29.43 -7.73 4.88
C LYS A 86 28.60 -6.90 3.89
N ASP A 87 27.30 -7.13 3.80
CA ASP A 87 26.48 -6.58 2.70
C ASP A 87 26.39 -5.04 2.67
N ASN A 88 26.67 -4.36 3.79
CA ASN A 88 26.76 -2.89 3.83
C ASN A 88 28.17 -2.34 3.56
N GLY A 89 29.14 -3.22 3.25
CA GLY A 89 30.54 -2.85 3.04
C GLY A 89 31.40 -2.82 4.32
N GLY A 90 30.82 -3.01 5.51
CA GLY A 90 31.54 -3.00 6.78
C GLY A 90 32.51 -4.17 6.92
N THR A 91 33.62 -3.95 7.64
CA THR A 91 34.71 -4.91 7.88
C THR A 91 34.82 -5.26 9.36
N ALA A 92 35.63 -6.25 9.71
CA ALA A 92 35.93 -6.53 11.12
C ALA A 92 36.52 -5.31 11.86
N PHE A 93 37.22 -4.43 11.14
CA PHE A 93 37.82 -3.22 11.72
C PHE A 93 36.80 -2.14 12.05
N THR A 94 35.79 -1.94 11.20
CA THR A 94 34.68 -1.03 11.52
C THR A 94 33.85 -1.57 12.68
N GLU A 95 33.59 -2.88 12.76
CA GLU A 95 32.89 -3.47 13.91
C GLU A 95 33.69 -3.32 15.22
N ALA A 96 35.02 -3.43 15.17
CA ALA A 96 35.86 -3.28 16.36
C ALA A 96 35.75 -1.86 16.95
N ALA A 97 35.54 -0.85 16.11
CA ALA A 97 35.29 0.51 16.55
C ALA A 97 33.88 0.71 17.14
N ILE A 98 32.87 0.03 16.60
CA ILE A 98 31.51 0.00 17.16
C ILE A 98 31.53 -0.59 18.58
N VAL A 99 32.25 -1.70 18.77
CA VAL A 99 32.43 -2.32 20.09
C VAL A 99 33.28 -1.43 20.99
N GLY A 100 34.31 -0.81 20.43
CA GLY A 100 35.26 0.06 21.12
C GLY A 100 36.48 -0.68 21.67
N ASN A 101 36.78 -1.88 21.15
CA ASN A 101 37.91 -2.68 21.63
C ASN A 101 39.21 -2.28 20.91
N VAL A 102 40.03 -1.49 21.61
CA VAL A 102 41.33 -0.99 21.11
C VAL A 102 42.29 -2.11 20.72
N LYS A 103 42.30 -3.25 21.43
CA LYS A 103 43.24 -4.34 21.13
C LYS A 103 42.86 -5.07 19.85
N ILE A 104 41.57 -5.23 19.56
CA ILE A 104 41.11 -5.77 18.28
C ILE A 104 41.42 -4.79 17.15
N LEU A 105 41.19 -3.49 17.37
CA LEU A 105 41.58 -2.45 16.40
C LEU A 105 43.08 -2.48 16.09
N GLU A 106 43.92 -2.60 17.12
CA GLU A 106 45.37 -2.71 16.96
C GLU A 106 45.77 -3.97 16.20
N LEU A 107 45.24 -5.14 16.59
CA LEU A 107 45.48 -6.41 15.90
C LEU A 107 45.12 -6.34 14.42
N LEU A 108 43.98 -5.74 14.07
CA LEU A 108 43.53 -5.64 12.69
C LEU A 108 44.34 -4.62 11.88
N LEU A 109 44.81 -3.52 12.48
CA LEU A 109 45.73 -2.58 11.81
C LEU A 109 47.08 -3.21 11.49
N ASP A 110 47.61 -4.05 12.39
CA ASP A 110 48.87 -4.78 12.16
C ASP A 110 48.79 -5.75 10.97
N LEU A 111 47.57 -6.15 10.55
CA LEU A 111 47.32 -6.94 9.35
C LEU A 111 47.25 -6.11 8.06
N GLY A 112 47.53 -4.81 8.13
CA GLY A 112 47.64 -3.93 6.97
C GLY A 112 46.34 -3.27 6.52
N LEU A 113 45.30 -3.26 7.37
CA LEU A 113 44.06 -2.56 7.07
C LEU A 113 44.28 -1.05 7.04
N ASN A 114 43.65 -0.36 6.09
CA ASN A 114 43.72 1.09 6.00
C ASN A 114 42.80 1.74 7.03
N ILE A 115 43.37 2.59 7.88
CA ILE A 115 42.66 3.26 8.98
C ILE A 115 41.48 4.12 8.54
N ASN A 116 41.52 4.64 7.30
CA ASN A 116 40.48 5.49 6.72
C ASN A 116 39.59 4.74 5.72
N ASP A 117 39.66 3.41 5.66
CA ASP A 117 38.70 2.63 4.88
C ASP A 117 37.28 2.81 5.43
N HIS A 118 36.32 2.71 4.52
CA HIS A 118 34.91 2.92 4.84
C HIS A 118 33.99 1.88 4.20
N ASP A 119 32.79 1.77 4.76
CA ASP A 119 31.68 0.97 4.25
C ASP A 119 31.00 1.64 3.02
N ASP A 120 29.95 1.02 2.49
CA ASP A 120 29.22 1.51 1.30
C ASP A 120 28.33 2.74 1.59
N ASN A 121 28.31 3.20 2.84
CA ASN A 121 27.67 4.42 3.31
C ASN A 121 28.69 5.49 3.71
N GLY A 122 29.98 5.20 3.58
CA GLY A 122 31.08 6.12 3.90
C GLY A 122 31.49 6.13 5.36
N PHE A 123 30.99 5.23 6.21
CA PHE A 123 31.39 5.13 7.62
C PHE A 123 32.80 4.54 7.74
N THR A 124 33.69 5.29 8.37
CA THR A 124 35.01 4.81 8.81
C THR A 124 34.94 4.28 10.23
N ALA A 125 35.95 3.52 10.65
CA ALA A 125 36.10 3.12 12.06
C ALA A 125 36.07 4.33 13.01
N PHE A 126 36.64 5.47 12.61
CA PHE A 126 36.63 6.69 13.42
C PHE A 126 35.22 7.28 13.60
N MET A 127 34.41 7.26 12.54
CA MET A 127 33.00 7.69 12.61
C MET A 127 32.16 6.75 13.46
N GLU A 128 32.36 5.43 13.35
CA GLU A 128 31.67 4.45 14.18
C GLU A 128 32.00 4.63 15.66
N ALA A 129 33.28 4.80 16.02
CA ALA A 129 33.68 5.09 17.39
C ALA A 129 33.01 6.37 17.93
N ALA A 130 32.87 7.40 17.10
CA ALA A 130 32.19 8.65 17.46
C ALA A 130 30.68 8.45 17.66
N TRP A 131 30.02 7.73 16.75
CA TRP A 131 28.60 7.39 16.80
C TRP A 131 28.24 6.61 18.06
N TYR A 132 29.07 5.63 18.45
CA TYR A 132 28.83 4.77 19.61
C TYR A 132 29.47 5.28 20.91
N GLY A 133 30.05 6.48 20.90
CA GLY A 133 30.60 7.13 22.10
C GLY A 133 31.87 6.45 22.66
N LYS A 134 32.60 5.71 21.82
CA LYS A 134 33.79 4.92 22.21
C LYS A 134 35.04 5.78 22.24
N LYS A 135 35.16 6.58 23.30
CA LYS A 135 36.24 7.57 23.46
C LYS A 135 37.63 6.95 23.34
N GLU A 136 37.90 5.82 23.99
CA GLU A 136 39.22 5.19 23.98
C GLU A 136 39.60 4.67 22.58
N ALA A 137 38.63 4.10 21.85
CA ALA A 137 38.82 3.69 20.47
C ALA A 137 39.07 4.90 19.54
N LEU A 138 38.34 6.00 19.76
CA LEU A 138 38.51 7.24 19.04
C LEU A 138 39.93 7.83 19.23
N GLU A 139 40.41 7.89 20.48
CA GLU A 139 41.76 8.35 20.82
C GLU A 139 42.83 7.47 20.18
N PHE A 140 42.65 6.14 20.24
CA PHE A 140 43.55 5.21 19.58
C PHE A 140 43.60 5.43 18.06
N LEU A 141 42.44 5.48 17.40
CA LEU A 141 42.35 5.68 15.96
C LEU A 141 42.98 7.02 15.53
N TYR A 142 42.74 8.08 16.29
CA TYR A 142 43.39 9.37 16.06
C TYR A 142 44.91 9.27 16.16
N SER A 143 45.44 8.59 17.20
CA SER A 143 46.89 8.40 17.38
C SER A 143 47.55 7.61 16.23
N LYS A 144 46.78 6.80 15.51
CA LYS A 144 47.22 6.00 14.36
C LYS A 144 46.98 6.71 13.02
N GLY A 145 46.48 7.95 13.02
CA GLY A 145 46.34 8.79 11.82
C GLY A 145 44.97 8.75 11.14
N ALA A 146 43.90 8.45 11.87
CA ALA A 146 42.53 8.58 11.35
C ALA A 146 42.23 10.04 10.98
N ASN A 147 41.57 10.26 9.84
CA ASN A 147 41.18 11.59 9.38
C ASN A 147 39.89 12.05 10.07
N VAL A 148 40.04 12.97 11.02
CA VAL A 148 38.96 13.51 11.86
C VAL A 148 37.86 14.21 11.05
N ASN A 149 38.26 14.90 9.97
CA ASN A 149 37.39 15.78 9.19
C ASN A 149 36.91 15.14 7.88
N LEU A 150 37.03 13.81 7.76
CA LEU A 150 36.55 13.10 6.58
C LEU A 150 35.02 13.23 6.47
N ARG A 151 34.54 13.51 5.25
CA ARG A 151 33.12 13.55 4.91
C ARG A 151 32.72 12.20 4.32
N ARG A 152 31.61 11.61 4.78
CA ARG A 152 31.12 10.32 4.27
C ARG A 152 30.97 10.33 2.74
N ALA A 153 31.80 9.55 2.06
CA ALA A 153 31.69 9.30 0.63
C ALA A 153 30.64 8.21 0.37
N VAL A 154 29.70 8.48 -0.52
CA VAL A 154 28.61 7.55 -0.87
C VAL A 154 28.54 7.36 -2.38
N SER A 155 27.78 6.39 -2.86
CA SER A 155 27.54 6.21 -4.30
C SER A 155 26.92 7.46 -4.93
N GLU A 156 27.17 7.67 -6.22
CA GLU A 156 26.61 8.80 -6.98
C GLU A 156 25.08 8.88 -6.89
N GLU A 157 24.40 7.73 -6.82
CA GLU A 157 22.95 7.65 -6.64
C GLU A 157 22.50 8.21 -5.28
N LYS A 158 23.22 7.89 -4.21
CA LYS A 158 22.95 8.42 -2.87
C LYS A 158 23.28 9.91 -2.79
N GLU A 159 24.35 10.36 -3.45
CA GLU A 159 24.73 11.77 -3.51
C GLU A 159 23.69 12.63 -4.24
N LYS A 160 23.13 12.13 -5.35
CA LYS A 160 21.99 12.78 -6.05
C LYS A 160 20.73 12.93 -5.18
N LEU A 161 20.60 12.10 -4.12
CA LEU A 161 19.54 12.19 -3.13
C LEU A 161 19.95 13.04 -1.90
N HIS A 162 21.04 13.81 -2.00
CA HIS A 162 21.61 14.61 -0.91
C HIS A 162 21.95 13.78 0.34
N LYS A 163 22.32 12.50 0.15
CA LYS A 163 22.82 11.64 1.24
C LYS A 163 24.34 11.69 1.29
N GLY A 164 24.92 11.39 2.46
CA GLY A 164 26.38 11.42 2.68
C GLY A 164 26.87 12.79 3.18
N GLY A 165 28.19 12.96 3.19
CA GLY A 165 28.85 14.22 3.54
C GLY A 165 29.05 14.49 5.03
N ALA A 166 28.43 13.70 5.91
CA ALA A 166 28.53 13.88 7.37
C ALA A 166 29.90 13.45 7.92
N THR A 167 30.24 13.94 9.12
CA THR A 167 31.54 13.73 9.80
C THR A 167 31.36 13.04 11.16
N ALA A 168 32.46 12.55 11.73
CA ALA A 168 32.47 11.96 13.08
C ALA A 168 31.94 12.91 14.16
N LEU A 169 32.20 14.22 14.03
CA LEU A 169 31.65 15.23 14.93
C LEU A 169 30.12 15.29 14.87
N MET A 170 29.55 15.25 13.66
CA MET A 170 28.08 15.24 13.49
C MET A 170 27.45 13.99 14.12
N ASP A 171 28.10 12.84 14.00
CA ASP A 171 27.65 11.57 14.59
C ASP A 171 27.63 11.64 16.13
N ALA A 172 28.73 12.10 16.73
CA ALA A 172 28.81 12.29 18.19
C ALA A 172 27.80 13.33 18.71
N CYS A 173 27.55 14.39 17.93
CA CYS A 173 26.52 15.38 18.23
C CYS A 173 25.11 14.79 18.18
N MET A 174 24.78 14.01 17.15
CA MET A 174 23.47 13.38 16.98
C MET A 174 23.14 12.39 18.10
N GLU A 175 24.12 11.58 18.51
CA GLU A 175 23.92 10.58 19.57
C GLU A 175 24.11 11.16 20.98
N GLY A 176 24.46 12.44 21.11
CA GLY A 176 24.51 13.13 22.39
C GLY A 176 25.75 12.82 23.23
N HIS A 177 26.84 12.36 22.61
CA HIS A 177 28.08 12.00 23.30
C HIS A 177 28.94 13.22 23.63
N PHE A 178 28.52 14.03 24.62
CA PHE A 178 29.16 15.31 24.95
C PHE A 178 30.68 15.22 25.20
N LEU A 179 31.16 14.19 25.90
CA LEU A 179 32.60 14.00 26.14
C LEU A 179 33.38 13.72 24.85
N VAL A 180 32.80 12.95 23.93
CA VAL A 180 33.40 12.67 22.61
C VAL A 180 33.42 13.93 21.75
N VAL A 181 32.32 14.71 21.73
CA VAL A 181 32.27 16.01 21.05
C VAL A 181 33.37 16.94 21.55
N LYS A 182 33.56 17.02 22.87
CA LYS A 182 34.59 17.86 23.48
C LYS A 182 35.99 17.43 23.06
N THR A 183 36.29 16.14 23.14
CA THR A 183 37.59 15.57 22.72
C THR A 183 37.83 15.79 21.22
N LEU A 184 36.83 15.57 20.36
CA LEU A 184 36.94 15.82 18.91
C LEU A 184 37.32 17.27 18.59
N VAL A 185 36.62 18.24 19.20
CA VAL A 185 36.83 19.66 18.91
C VAL A 185 38.12 20.19 19.56
N GLN A 186 38.38 19.85 20.83
CA GLN A 186 39.48 20.45 21.59
C GLN A 186 40.82 19.74 21.41
N GLU A 187 40.82 18.42 21.22
CA GLU A 187 42.04 17.60 21.23
C GLU A 187 42.39 17.07 19.84
N MET A 188 41.40 16.91 18.96
CA MET A 188 41.58 16.28 17.64
C MET A 188 41.37 17.23 16.45
N GLY A 189 41.06 18.51 16.69
CA GLY A 189 40.92 19.52 15.63
C GLY A 189 39.75 19.29 14.67
N ALA A 190 38.64 18.75 15.17
CA ALA A 190 37.42 18.61 14.39
C ALA A 190 36.85 19.99 13.99
N ASP A 191 36.56 20.17 12.70
CA ASP A 191 35.96 21.38 12.17
C ASP A 191 34.44 21.38 12.40
N VAL A 192 33.99 22.31 13.24
CA VAL A 192 32.58 22.47 13.63
C VAL A 192 31.68 22.96 12.48
N ASN A 193 32.27 23.53 11.42
CA ASN A 193 31.56 24.20 10.32
C ASN A 193 31.44 23.35 9.05
N ILE A 194 31.99 22.13 9.02
CA ILE A 194 31.72 21.22 7.91
C ILE A 194 30.22 20.98 7.81
N ARG A 195 29.73 20.92 6.56
CA ARG A 195 28.34 20.61 6.24
C ARG A 195 28.21 19.29 5.50
N ASP A 196 27.18 18.54 5.83
CA ASP A 196 26.81 17.34 5.08
C ASP A 196 26.15 17.69 3.74
N ASN A 197 25.73 16.69 2.96
CA ASN A 197 25.15 16.92 1.64
C ASN A 197 23.73 17.53 1.66
N LYS A 198 23.16 17.73 2.87
CA LYS A 198 21.92 18.49 3.10
C LYS A 198 22.20 19.87 3.72
N ASP A 199 23.45 20.35 3.66
CA ASP A 199 23.88 21.62 4.23
C ASP A 199 23.74 21.73 5.77
N ARG A 200 23.68 20.59 6.48
CA ARG A 200 23.58 20.57 7.94
C ARG A 200 24.97 20.48 8.58
N ASN A 201 25.22 21.28 9.60
CA ASN A 201 26.45 21.25 10.40
C ASN A 201 26.25 20.52 11.75
N ALA A 202 27.33 20.43 12.55
CA ALA A 202 27.32 19.76 13.84
C ALA A 202 26.24 20.28 14.81
N LEU A 203 25.97 21.59 14.80
CA LEU A 203 24.92 22.20 15.63
C LEU A 203 23.54 21.68 15.25
N ILE A 204 23.20 21.64 13.97
CA ILE A 204 21.90 21.11 13.52
C ILE A 204 21.75 19.63 13.89
N HIS A 205 22.81 18.83 13.76
CA HIS A 205 22.79 17.42 14.19
C HIS A 205 22.58 17.27 15.70
N ALA A 206 23.18 18.15 16.52
CA ALA A 206 23.00 18.14 17.98
C ALA A 206 21.58 18.48 18.43
N LEU A 207 20.91 19.41 17.73
CA LEU A 207 19.59 19.93 18.11
C LEU A 207 18.41 19.13 17.53
N LYS A 208 18.70 18.20 16.61
CA LYS A 208 17.68 17.39 15.95
C LYS A 208 17.17 16.25 16.84
N GLN A 209 15.85 16.14 17.02
CA GLN A 209 15.23 15.29 18.05
C GLN A 209 15.23 13.78 17.78
N GLY A 210 15.31 13.03 18.90
CA GLY A 210 14.89 11.64 19.12
C GLY A 210 14.76 11.41 20.65
N CYS A 211 13.58 11.67 21.20
CA CYS A 211 13.41 12.01 22.63
C CYS A 211 13.53 10.84 23.62
N THR A 212 14.65 10.80 24.34
CA THR A 212 14.69 10.43 25.77
C THR A 212 15.09 11.67 26.59
N LYS A 213 14.75 11.73 27.88
CA LYS A 213 15.10 12.89 28.74
C LYS A 213 16.62 13.11 28.83
N GLU A 214 17.40 12.02 28.81
CA GLU A 214 18.87 12.05 28.88
C GLU A 214 19.51 12.68 27.62
N ARG A 215 18.91 12.45 26.44
CA ARG A 215 19.36 13.07 25.19
C ARG A 215 19.11 14.57 25.16
N TYR A 216 18.07 15.06 25.85
CA TYR A 216 17.75 16.49 25.92
C TYR A 216 18.84 17.31 26.60
N GLU A 217 19.26 16.91 27.81
CA GLU A 217 20.27 17.64 28.59
C GLU A 217 21.64 17.64 27.87
N SER A 218 21.97 16.51 27.24
CA SER A 218 23.19 16.36 26.45
C SER A 218 23.17 17.24 25.19
N ALA A 219 22.06 17.28 24.46
CA ALA A 219 21.90 18.13 23.27
C ALA A 219 22.04 19.62 23.59
N VAL A 220 21.44 20.10 24.70
CA VAL A 220 21.59 21.49 25.14
C VAL A 220 23.06 21.79 25.49
N SER A 221 23.73 20.89 26.22
CA SER A 221 25.14 21.04 26.59
C SER A 221 26.07 21.07 25.37
N ILE A 222 25.84 20.19 24.39
CA ILE A 222 26.56 20.16 23.11
C ILE A 222 26.31 21.45 22.33
N GLY A 223 25.05 21.89 22.23
CA GLY A 223 24.68 23.11 21.52
C GLY A 223 25.40 24.34 22.07
N CYS A 224 25.35 24.55 23.39
CA CYS A 224 26.06 25.66 24.04
C CYS A 224 27.58 25.58 23.81
N PHE A 225 28.18 24.38 23.93
CA PHE A 225 29.60 24.19 23.69
C PHE A 225 30.01 24.51 22.25
N LEU A 226 29.25 24.05 21.25
CA LEU A 226 29.54 24.35 19.84
C LEU A 226 29.41 25.84 19.54
N LEU A 227 28.45 26.53 20.18
CA LEU A 227 28.33 28.00 20.09
C LEU A 227 29.57 28.69 20.64
N ASP A 228 30.11 28.24 21.78
CA ASP A 228 31.36 28.78 22.34
C ASP A 228 32.56 28.53 21.42
N CYS A 229 32.54 27.43 20.66
CA CYS A 229 33.56 27.10 19.66
C CYS A 229 33.38 27.81 18.31
N GLY A 230 32.38 28.69 18.14
CA GLY A 230 32.22 29.49 16.92
C GLY A 230 31.60 28.72 15.75
N VAL A 231 30.68 27.78 16.02
CA VAL A 231 29.88 27.14 14.98
C VAL A 231 28.96 28.15 14.28
N ASP A 232 28.81 28.01 12.96
CA ASP A 232 27.85 28.77 12.17
C ASP A 232 26.41 28.41 12.58
N VAL A 233 25.61 29.43 12.86
CA VAL A 233 24.23 29.29 13.37
C VAL A 233 23.18 29.35 12.26
N ASN A 234 23.59 29.67 11.03
CA ASN A 234 22.68 29.89 9.90
C ASN A 234 22.36 28.63 9.10
N SER A 235 22.98 27.49 9.45
CA SER A 235 22.64 26.20 8.84
C SER A 235 21.20 25.81 9.20
N LYS A 236 20.52 25.10 8.31
CA LYS A 236 19.11 24.69 8.46
C LYS A 236 19.00 23.16 8.39
N ASP A 237 17.96 22.60 9.01
CA ASP A 237 17.62 21.19 8.82
C ASP A 237 16.85 20.95 7.51
N GLU A 238 16.51 19.69 7.23
CA GLU A 238 15.73 19.30 6.05
C GLU A 238 14.29 19.82 5.98
N CYS A 239 13.78 20.46 7.03
CA CYS A 239 12.48 21.16 7.03
C CYS A 239 12.67 22.68 6.95
N GLY A 240 13.88 23.16 6.71
CA GLY A 240 14.23 24.58 6.72
C GLY A 240 14.31 25.19 8.11
N LYS A 241 14.30 24.39 9.19
CA LYS A 241 14.35 24.91 10.56
C LYS A 241 15.76 25.38 10.89
N THR A 242 15.84 26.59 11.42
CA THR A 242 17.08 27.16 11.97
C THR A 242 17.41 26.56 13.35
N ALA A 243 18.65 26.70 13.79
CA ALA A 243 19.04 26.35 15.16
C ALA A 243 18.16 27.04 16.23
N LEU A 244 17.70 28.26 15.95
CA LEU A 244 16.79 28.99 16.83
C LEU A 244 15.41 28.32 16.92
N ILE A 245 14.82 27.93 15.78
CA ILE A 245 13.53 27.22 15.77
C ILE A 245 13.66 25.89 16.54
N LEU A 246 14.73 25.13 16.30
CA LEU A 246 14.99 23.86 17.01
C LEU A 246 15.13 24.07 18.52
N ALA A 247 15.86 25.11 18.96
CA ALA A 247 16.00 25.44 20.38
C ALA A 247 14.66 25.81 21.05
N VAL A 248 13.76 26.49 20.32
CA VAL A 248 12.39 26.77 20.77
C VAL A 248 11.54 25.51 20.85
N GLU A 249 11.65 24.60 19.87
CA GLU A 249 10.94 23.31 19.90
C GLU A 249 11.37 22.42 21.06
N MET A 250 12.65 22.50 21.42
CA MET A 250 13.24 21.90 22.62
C MET A 250 12.75 22.57 23.91
N GLN A 251 12.19 23.78 23.86
CA GLN A 251 11.81 24.56 25.05
C GLN A 251 13.00 24.88 25.97
N SER A 252 14.18 25.14 25.36
CA SER A 252 15.42 25.48 26.08
C SER A 252 15.66 27.00 26.07
N PRO A 253 15.29 27.73 27.14
CA PRO A 253 15.49 29.17 27.19
C PRO A 253 16.97 29.57 27.18
N ASP A 254 17.85 28.74 27.77
CA ASP A 254 19.29 28.99 27.82
C ASP A 254 19.92 28.94 26.43
N LEU A 255 19.54 27.94 25.63
CA LEU A 255 20.04 27.81 24.26
C LEU A 255 19.47 28.91 23.35
N VAL A 256 18.18 29.25 23.49
CA VAL A 256 17.57 30.39 22.77
C VAL A 256 18.33 31.68 23.11
N LYS A 257 18.64 31.92 24.39
CA LYS A 257 19.38 33.09 24.81
C LYS A 257 20.80 33.11 24.23
N ALA A 258 21.53 31.99 24.32
CA ALA A 258 22.89 31.88 23.79
C ALA A 258 22.95 32.11 22.28
N LEU A 259 21.98 31.58 21.53
CA LEU A 259 21.84 31.81 20.10
C LEU A 259 21.61 33.30 19.80
N LEU A 260 20.64 33.94 20.45
CA LEU A 260 20.31 35.36 20.23
C LEU A 260 21.43 36.33 20.63
N GLU A 261 22.40 35.91 21.45
CA GLU A 261 23.57 36.70 21.82
C GLU A 261 24.68 36.71 20.74
N LYS A 262 24.66 35.78 19.78
CA LYS A 262 25.65 35.75 18.68
C LYS A 262 25.50 36.90 17.67
N GLY A 263 24.37 37.60 17.65
CA GLY A 263 24.15 38.81 16.84
C GLY A 263 23.97 38.58 15.34
N GLU A 264 24.34 37.42 14.81
CA GLU A 264 24.26 37.05 13.39
C GLU A 264 22.97 36.31 13.00
N ILE A 265 22.11 35.99 13.97
CA ILE A 265 20.88 35.22 13.73
C ILE A 265 19.76 36.13 13.25
N ASP A 266 19.15 35.77 12.11
CA ASP A 266 17.85 36.29 11.74
C ASP A 266 16.75 35.65 12.60
N ILE A 267 16.21 36.44 13.53
CA ILE A 267 15.19 36.02 14.51
C ILE A 267 13.84 35.68 13.84
N ASP A 268 13.61 36.22 12.64
CA ASP A 268 12.35 36.07 11.89
C ASP A 268 12.46 35.08 10.73
N ASP A 269 13.58 34.38 10.60
CA ASP A 269 13.75 33.33 9.61
C ASP A 269 12.72 32.21 9.85
N ALA A 270 12.14 31.73 8.75
CA ALA A 270 11.02 30.80 8.78
C ALA A 270 11.42 29.44 8.20
N ASP A 271 10.81 28.39 8.73
CA ASP A 271 10.90 27.03 8.17
C ASP A 271 10.10 26.91 6.86
N GLU A 272 10.13 25.73 6.22
CA GLU A 272 9.40 25.49 4.97
C GLU A 272 7.86 25.60 5.12
N GLU A 273 7.34 25.51 6.34
CA GLU A 273 5.91 25.73 6.65
C GLU A 273 5.59 27.22 6.90
N GLY A 274 6.59 28.10 6.90
CA GLY A 274 6.46 29.51 7.22
C GLY A 274 6.39 29.81 8.72
N ASN A 275 6.73 28.86 9.59
CA ASN A 275 6.79 29.09 11.03
C ASN A 275 8.10 29.79 11.41
N THR A 276 8.02 30.93 12.09
CA THR A 276 9.17 31.55 12.76
C THR A 276 9.37 30.99 14.17
N ALA A 277 10.51 31.30 14.79
CA ALA A 277 10.78 30.96 16.19
C ALA A 277 9.68 31.47 17.15
N LEU A 278 9.17 32.69 16.93
CA LEU A 278 8.08 33.25 17.75
C LEU A 278 6.77 32.49 17.55
N MET A 279 6.43 32.12 16.31
CA MET A 279 5.23 31.31 16.06
C MET A 279 5.29 29.98 16.80
N MET A 280 6.45 29.33 16.79
CA MET A 280 6.64 28.05 17.47
C MET A 280 6.54 28.17 18.99
N ALA A 281 7.13 29.22 19.59
CA ALA A 281 7.01 29.50 21.02
C ALA A 281 5.54 29.69 21.44
N VAL A 282 4.75 30.42 20.64
CA VAL A 282 3.31 30.62 20.88
C VAL A 282 2.52 29.32 20.72
N LYS A 283 2.83 28.52 19.69
CA LYS A 283 2.20 27.21 19.43
C LYS A 283 2.42 26.23 20.59
N LYS A 284 3.64 26.21 21.15
CA LYS A 284 4.03 25.42 22.33
C LYS A 284 3.58 26.02 23.66
N ASN A 285 3.04 27.24 23.65
CA ASN A 285 2.65 28.01 24.82
C ASN A 285 3.82 28.27 25.80
N ASP A 286 5.02 28.51 25.27
CA ASP A 286 6.19 28.87 26.08
C ASP A 286 6.29 30.39 26.25
N TYR A 287 5.74 30.89 27.36
CA TYR A 287 5.67 32.32 27.66
C TYR A 287 7.06 32.97 27.78
N ASN A 288 8.02 32.28 28.40
CA ASN A 288 9.33 32.88 28.69
C ASN A 288 10.14 33.05 27.40
N ILE A 289 10.13 32.03 26.54
CA ILE A 289 10.79 32.08 25.24
C ILE A 289 10.10 33.10 24.33
N ALA A 290 8.76 33.10 24.26
CA ALA A 290 8.04 34.10 23.46
C ALA A 290 8.32 35.53 23.92
N LYS A 291 8.39 35.76 25.24
CA LYS A 291 8.76 37.06 25.81
C LYS A 291 10.17 37.47 25.41
N LEU A 292 11.13 36.56 25.54
CA LEU A 292 12.52 36.79 25.17
C LEU A 292 12.66 37.14 23.68
N LEU A 293 11.97 36.41 22.80
CA LEU A 293 11.98 36.68 21.35
C LEU A 293 11.39 38.05 21.03
N CYS A 294 10.25 38.41 21.63
CA CYS A 294 9.66 39.75 21.48
C CYS A 294 10.59 40.86 22.01
N GLU A 295 11.23 40.66 23.17
CA GLU A 295 12.21 41.61 23.73
C GLU A 295 13.43 41.81 22.82
N LYS A 296 13.82 40.76 22.09
CA LYS A 296 14.91 40.77 21.11
C LYS A 296 14.49 41.25 19.73
N GLY A 297 13.24 41.68 19.56
CA GLY A 297 12.76 42.33 18.34
C GLY A 297 12.10 41.42 17.31
N ALA A 298 11.71 40.18 17.67
CA ALA A 298 10.96 39.30 16.78
C ALA A 298 9.68 39.98 16.28
N ARG A 299 9.41 39.86 14.98
CA ARG A 299 8.21 40.42 14.37
C ARG A 299 6.96 39.73 14.90
N THR A 300 5.98 40.53 15.28
CA THR A 300 4.68 40.06 15.81
C THR A 300 3.55 40.11 14.78
N ASP A 301 3.82 40.62 13.57
CA ASP A 301 2.91 40.64 12.42
C ASP A 301 3.03 39.37 11.56
N VAL A 302 3.65 38.34 12.10
CA VAL A 302 3.84 37.03 11.45
C VAL A 302 2.71 36.08 11.83
N GLY A 303 2.06 35.46 10.85
CA GLY A 303 0.99 34.49 11.08
C GLY A 303 -0.16 35.07 11.91
N ASN A 304 -0.87 34.22 12.67
CA ASN A 304 -1.97 34.64 13.53
C ASN A 304 -1.71 34.30 15.01
N LEU A 305 -0.65 34.90 15.56
CA LEU A 305 -0.17 34.61 16.93
C LEU A 305 -1.28 34.72 17.98
N ILE A 306 -2.13 35.75 17.89
CA ILE A 306 -3.24 35.97 18.83
C ILE A 306 -4.30 34.86 18.71
N ALA A 307 -4.65 34.41 17.50
CA ALA A 307 -5.59 33.32 17.33
C ALA A 307 -5.03 32.01 17.91
N VAL A 308 -3.76 31.70 17.66
CA VAL A 308 -3.09 30.51 18.22
C VAL A 308 -3.08 30.56 19.74
N ALA A 309 -2.69 31.68 20.34
CA ALA A 309 -2.71 31.86 21.80
C ALA A 309 -4.12 31.69 22.39
N ASN A 310 -5.15 32.25 21.75
CA ASN A 310 -6.54 32.10 22.19
C ASN A 310 -7.03 30.65 22.08
N ARG A 311 -6.69 29.93 20.99
CA ARG A 311 -7.02 28.50 20.79
C ARG A 311 -6.41 27.64 21.90
N ASN A 312 -5.18 27.95 22.30
CA ASN A 312 -4.47 27.30 23.41
C ASN A 312 -4.94 27.76 24.80
N ARG A 313 -5.95 28.66 24.89
CA ARG A 313 -6.40 29.29 26.15
C ARG A 313 -5.28 30.01 26.92
N ALA A 314 -4.25 30.46 26.19
CA ALA A 314 -3.07 31.10 26.74
C ALA A 314 -3.29 32.61 26.88
N HIS A 315 -4.11 33.02 27.87
CA HIS A 315 -4.47 34.43 28.07
C HIS A 315 -3.25 35.33 28.33
N ASN A 316 -2.27 34.84 29.10
CA ASN A 316 -1.04 35.57 29.38
C ASN A 316 -0.20 35.77 28.10
N MET A 317 -0.10 34.74 27.25
CA MET A 317 0.56 34.83 25.95
C MET A 317 -0.14 35.85 25.05
N ALA A 318 -1.47 35.79 24.94
CA ALA A 318 -2.21 36.75 24.14
C ALA A 318 -2.09 38.20 24.66
N ARG A 319 -1.90 38.39 25.97
CA ARG A 319 -1.64 39.72 26.56
C ARG A 319 -0.23 40.21 26.21
N LEU A 320 0.78 39.35 26.36
CA LEU A 320 2.16 39.63 25.98
C LEU A 320 2.25 40.04 24.52
N LEU A 321 1.69 39.24 23.61
CA LEU A 321 1.71 39.52 22.18
C LEU A 321 1.07 40.87 21.84
N ARG A 322 -0.05 41.24 22.49
CA ARG A 322 -0.66 42.56 22.33
C ARG A 322 0.21 43.71 22.83
N GLN A 323 0.99 43.51 23.90
CA GLN A 323 1.95 44.52 24.37
C GLN A 323 3.02 44.81 23.32
N TYR A 324 3.39 43.79 22.54
CA TYR A 324 4.31 43.91 21.40
C TYR A 324 3.55 44.10 20.06
N ASN A 325 2.39 44.75 20.09
CA ASN A 325 1.61 45.18 18.92
C ASN A 325 1.11 44.07 17.98
N ALA A 326 1.09 42.80 18.40
CA ALA A 326 0.48 41.72 17.63
C ALA A 326 -1.02 41.97 17.46
N ARG A 327 -1.52 41.85 16.23
CA ARG A 327 -2.94 42.04 15.91
C ARG A 327 -3.62 40.70 15.66
N PHE A 328 -4.89 40.60 16.04
CA PHE A 328 -5.72 39.50 15.60
C PHE A 328 -6.17 39.78 14.16
N VAL A 329 -5.80 38.91 13.25
CA VAL A 329 -6.25 38.95 11.85
C VAL A 329 -7.21 37.79 11.65
N PRO A 330 -8.50 38.01 11.34
CA PRO A 330 -9.39 36.91 10.98
C PRO A 330 -8.85 36.17 9.76
N GLU A 331 -8.81 34.83 9.79
CA GLU A 331 -8.41 34.03 8.62
C GLU A 331 -9.43 34.25 7.48
N THR A 332 -9.02 34.89 6.39
CA THR A 332 -9.79 34.95 5.15
C THR A 332 -9.58 33.65 4.39
N LEU A 333 -10.48 32.69 4.57
CA LEU A 333 -10.45 31.45 3.81
C LEU A 333 -10.87 31.71 2.37
N THR A 334 -10.21 31.02 1.44
CA THR A 334 -10.62 31.07 0.03
C THR A 334 -11.98 30.39 -0.14
N ASP A 335 -12.74 30.83 -1.13
CA ASP A 335 -13.99 30.18 -1.51
C ASP A 335 -13.65 28.83 -2.17
N TRP A 336 -13.61 27.78 -1.35
CA TRP A 336 -13.39 26.41 -1.78
C TRP A 336 -14.73 25.68 -1.96
N GLU A 337 -14.89 25.02 -3.11
CA GLU A 337 -16.08 24.26 -3.45
C GLU A 337 -15.76 22.75 -3.52
N PRO A 338 -16.40 21.91 -2.67
CA PRO A 338 -16.25 20.47 -2.75
C PRO A 338 -16.86 19.87 -4.02
N ASN A 339 -16.23 18.81 -4.52
CA ASN A 339 -16.73 17.94 -5.58
C ASN A 339 -17.92 17.10 -5.10
N SER A 340 -17.85 16.57 -3.87
CA SER A 340 -18.93 15.76 -3.32
C SER A 340 -20.25 16.54 -3.28
N LYS A 341 -21.34 15.90 -3.71
CA LYS A 341 -22.68 16.49 -3.65
C LYS A 341 -23.33 16.25 -2.31
N ARG A 342 -23.25 15.03 -1.78
CA ARG A 342 -23.82 14.65 -0.48
C ARG A 342 -23.10 15.30 0.69
N TRP A 343 -21.77 15.33 0.67
CA TRP A 343 -20.97 15.76 1.81
C TRP A 343 -20.58 17.25 1.76
N ARG A 344 -21.05 17.98 0.74
CA ARG A 344 -20.70 19.38 0.45
C ARG A 344 -20.71 20.28 1.69
N ASP A 345 -21.83 20.33 2.41
CA ASP A 345 -21.98 21.24 3.56
C ASP A 345 -21.10 20.84 4.75
N GLN A 346 -20.90 19.54 4.97
CA GLN A 346 -20.04 19.04 6.04
C GLN A 346 -18.57 19.33 5.75
N LEU A 347 -18.14 19.13 4.50
CA LEU A 347 -16.81 19.46 4.02
C LEU A 347 -16.54 20.96 4.08
N LYS A 348 -17.49 21.81 3.67
CA LYS A 348 -17.36 23.27 3.83
C LYS A 348 -17.20 23.68 5.29
N LYS A 349 -17.93 23.03 6.21
CA LYS A 349 -17.76 23.25 7.66
C LYS A 349 -16.39 22.80 8.14
N LEU A 350 -15.92 21.61 7.74
CA LEU A 350 -14.60 21.09 8.09
C LEU A 350 -13.47 21.98 7.56
N TYR A 351 -13.60 22.46 6.32
CA TYR A 351 -12.67 23.39 5.70
C TYR A 351 -12.56 24.68 6.52
N LYS A 352 -13.70 25.23 6.96
CA LYS A 352 -13.75 26.48 7.74
C LYS A 352 -13.27 26.37 9.18
N ILE A 353 -13.43 25.21 9.81
CA ILE A 353 -13.05 25.03 11.22
C ILE A 353 -11.53 24.79 11.30
N TYR A 354 -10.86 25.47 12.24
CA TYR A 354 -9.47 25.16 12.55
C TYR A 354 -9.33 23.72 13.09
N ARG A 355 -8.38 22.97 12.55
CA ARG A 355 -7.97 21.65 13.04
C ARG A 355 -6.46 21.54 12.97
N PRO A 356 -5.81 20.90 13.95
CA PRO A 356 -4.41 20.54 13.81
C PRO A 356 -4.27 19.60 12.60
N MET A 357 -3.24 19.83 11.80
CA MET A 357 -2.89 18.96 10.68
C MET A 357 -2.19 17.71 11.21
N ILE A 358 -2.52 16.56 10.64
CA ILE A 358 -1.86 15.27 10.88
C ILE A 358 -1.11 14.94 9.60
N GLY A 359 0.18 15.29 9.53
CA GLY A 359 0.88 15.34 8.25
C GLY A 359 0.15 16.27 7.27
N LYS A 360 -0.32 15.74 6.14
CA LYS A 360 -1.13 16.50 5.16
C LYS A 360 -2.65 16.37 5.39
N LEU A 361 -3.08 15.61 6.39
CA LEU A 361 -4.49 15.34 6.67
C LEU A 361 -5.09 16.34 7.65
N LYS A 362 -6.22 16.94 7.25
CA LYS A 362 -7.16 17.65 8.10
C LYS A 362 -8.40 16.78 8.31
N THR A 363 -8.67 16.34 9.53
CA THR A 363 -9.90 15.60 9.85
C THR A 363 -10.43 15.99 11.23
N PHE A 364 -11.67 15.62 11.53
CA PHE A 364 -12.24 15.80 12.86
C PHE A 364 -13.09 14.60 13.24
N GLN A 365 -12.63 13.84 14.25
CA GLN A 365 -13.36 12.71 14.83
C GLN A 365 -14.55 13.20 15.67
N TYR A 366 -15.57 13.73 15.00
CA TYR A 366 -16.76 14.31 15.60
C TYR A 366 -18.00 13.83 14.87
N ILE A 367 -19.10 13.74 15.62
CA ILE A 367 -20.34 13.13 15.12
C ILE A 367 -20.88 13.81 13.87
N GLN A 368 -20.67 15.12 13.71
CA GLN A 368 -21.12 15.87 12.52
C GLN A 368 -20.27 15.63 11.26
N GLN A 369 -19.08 15.04 11.41
CA GLN A 369 -18.17 14.71 10.30
C GLN A 369 -18.09 13.21 10.06
N ARG A 370 -18.95 12.42 10.72
CA ARG A 370 -18.96 10.97 10.62
C ARG A 370 -19.80 10.53 9.42
N ILE A 371 -19.19 9.75 8.54
CA ILE A 371 -19.82 9.11 7.39
C ILE A 371 -20.56 7.84 7.82
N GLN A 372 -19.88 6.97 8.58
CA GLN A 372 -20.39 5.66 8.96
C GLN A 372 -19.84 5.21 10.33
N ASN A 373 -20.61 4.38 11.04
CA ASN A 373 -20.12 3.63 12.21
C ASN A 373 -19.45 2.33 11.75
N THR A 374 -18.35 1.97 12.39
CA THR A 374 -17.71 0.66 12.20
C THR A 374 -17.63 -0.06 13.54
N SER A 375 -17.42 -1.38 13.51
CA SER A 375 -17.29 -2.20 14.72
C SER A 375 -16.16 -1.73 15.65
N GLN A 376 -15.19 -0.98 15.12
CA GLN A 376 -14.00 -0.48 15.80
C GLN A 376 -13.85 1.04 15.68
N GLY A 377 -14.98 1.79 15.60
CA GLY A 377 -14.99 3.25 15.57
C GLY A 377 -15.94 3.81 14.51
N GLY A 378 -15.40 4.65 13.63
CA GLY A 378 -16.18 5.25 12.55
C GLY A 378 -15.29 5.68 11.40
N ILE A 379 -15.93 6.01 10.29
CA ILE A 379 -15.31 6.63 9.12
C ILE A 379 -15.72 8.10 9.13
N TYR A 380 -14.77 9.01 8.92
CA TYR A 380 -14.97 10.45 9.03
C TYR A 380 -14.56 11.17 7.74
N LEU A 381 -15.09 12.36 7.52
CA LEU A 381 -14.63 13.23 6.45
C LEU A 381 -13.23 13.79 6.77
N GLY A 382 -12.43 13.94 5.72
CA GLY A 382 -11.11 14.55 5.79
C GLY A 382 -10.74 15.30 4.52
N LEU A 383 -9.72 16.15 4.63
CA LEU A 383 -9.04 16.80 3.52
C LEU A 383 -7.56 16.43 3.60
N HIS A 384 -7.06 15.64 2.65
CA HIS A 384 -5.65 15.29 2.56
C HIS A 384 -5.00 16.12 1.45
N GLY A 385 -4.13 17.06 1.82
CA GLY A 385 -3.53 18.00 0.87
C GLY A 385 -4.57 18.80 0.06
N GLY A 386 -5.75 19.05 0.64
CA GLY A 386 -6.88 19.70 -0.03
C GLY A 386 -7.84 18.76 -0.78
N THR A 387 -7.52 17.47 -0.90
CA THR A 387 -8.36 16.46 -1.55
C THR A 387 -9.36 15.85 -0.57
N GLU A 388 -10.62 15.73 -0.98
CA GLU A 388 -11.69 15.13 -0.18
C GLU A 388 -11.48 13.62 0.00
N VAL A 389 -11.47 13.18 1.26
CA VAL A 389 -11.23 11.77 1.61
C VAL A 389 -12.16 11.28 2.70
N ALA A 390 -12.42 9.98 2.68
CA ALA A 390 -12.98 9.25 3.81
C ALA A 390 -11.85 8.69 4.67
N VAL A 391 -11.87 8.97 5.97
CA VAL A 391 -10.78 8.66 6.91
C VAL A 391 -11.22 7.58 7.88
N ARG A 392 -10.50 6.46 7.88
CA ARG A 392 -10.61 5.40 8.88
C ARG A 392 -9.45 5.51 9.85
N ILE A 393 -9.75 5.44 11.15
CA ILE A 393 -8.75 5.60 12.22
C ILE A 393 -8.56 4.25 12.90
N ARG A 394 -7.30 3.80 13.02
CA ARG A 394 -6.90 2.54 13.66
C ARG A 394 -5.70 2.73 14.57
N ARG A 395 -5.50 1.82 15.53
CA ARG A 395 -4.21 1.77 16.25
C ARG A 395 -3.10 1.37 15.27
N SER A 396 -1.90 1.93 15.39
CA SER A 396 -0.84 1.75 14.37
C SER A 396 -0.55 0.29 14.02
N THR A 397 -0.52 -0.62 15.00
CA THR A 397 -0.25 -2.06 14.77
C THR A 397 -1.34 -2.78 13.97
N GLU A 398 -2.60 -2.41 14.16
CA GLU A 398 -3.74 -2.91 13.38
C GLU A 398 -3.79 -2.22 12.01
N GLY A 399 -3.50 -0.92 11.98
CA GLY A 399 -3.42 -0.12 10.77
C GLY A 399 -2.37 -0.64 9.80
N ASP A 400 -1.19 -1.06 10.27
CA ASP A 400 -0.16 -1.66 9.41
C ASP A 400 -0.63 -2.95 8.73
N LYS A 401 -1.50 -3.75 9.39
CA LYS A 401 -2.10 -4.96 8.78
C LYS A 401 -3.15 -4.59 7.73
N GLU A 402 -4.04 -3.65 8.03
CA GLU A 402 -5.04 -3.16 7.06
C GLU A 402 -4.35 -2.52 5.85
N LYS A 403 -3.34 -1.69 6.08
CA LYS A 403 -2.56 -1.02 5.02
C LYS A 403 -1.97 -2.04 4.03
N ARG A 404 -1.30 -3.08 4.52
CA ARG A 404 -0.71 -4.14 3.67
C ARG A 404 -1.74 -4.83 2.79
N PHE A 405 -2.97 -4.99 3.27
CA PHE A 405 -4.06 -5.55 2.47
C PHE A 405 -4.49 -4.56 1.38
N PHE A 406 -4.73 -3.30 1.73
CA PHE A 406 -5.15 -2.30 0.73
C PHE A 406 -4.07 -1.99 -0.31
N GLU A 407 -2.79 -2.18 0.01
CA GLU A 407 -1.70 -2.11 -0.98
C GLU A 407 -1.82 -3.22 -2.03
N GLN A 408 -2.32 -4.41 -1.67
CA GLN A 408 -2.59 -5.50 -2.63
C GLN A 408 -3.77 -5.16 -3.56
N CYS A 409 -4.74 -4.37 -3.07
CA CYS A 409 -5.88 -3.90 -3.86
C CYS A 409 -5.50 -2.82 -4.91
N GLY A 410 -4.24 -2.37 -4.98
CA GLY A 410 -3.83 -1.26 -5.85
C GLY A 410 -4.17 -1.46 -7.33
N ASN A 411 -4.07 -2.69 -7.82
CA ASN A 411 -4.34 -3.06 -9.21
C ASN A 411 -5.79 -3.47 -9.49
N CYS A 412 -6.61 -3.65 -8.45
CA CYS A 412 -8.01 -4.03 -8.58
C CYS A 412 -8.84 -2.84 -9.05
N GLU A 413 -9.84 -3.03 -9.90
CA GLU A 413 -10.62 -1.92 -10.43
C GLU A 413 -11.80 -1.55 -9.52
N HIS A 414 -12.41 -2.55 -8.87
CA HIS A 414 -13.65 -2.44 -8.11
C HIS A 414 -13.50 -2.79 -6.63
N LEU A 415 -12.27 -2.82 -6.11
CA LEU A 415 -12.02 -2.83 -4.66
C LEU A 415 -11.68 -1.41 -4.18
N LEU A 416 -12.16 -1.05 -2.99
CA LEU A 416 -11.81 0.24 -2.37
C LEU A 416 -10.30 0.32 -2.16
N LYS A 417 -9.69 1.40 -2.68
CA LYS A 417 -8.23 1.60 -2.65
C LYS A 417 -7.82 2.56 -1.55
N LEU A 418 -6.68 2.29 -0.94
CA LEU A 418 -6.02 3.27 -0.08
C LEU A 418 -5.48 4.41 -0.95
N PHE A 419 -5.93 5.64 -0.66
CA PHE A 419 -5.44 6.84 -1.32
C PHE A 419 -4.12 7.30 -0.70
N GLN A 420 -4.09 7.51 0.61
CA GLN A 420 -2.95 7.95 1.40
C GLN A 420 -3.08 7.47 2.84
N PHE A 421 -2.04 7.60 3.66
CA PHE A 421 -2.10 7.35 5.09
C PHE A 421 -1.23 8.32 5.88
N GLU A 422 -1.59 8.56 7.13
CA GLU A 422 -0.81 9.36 8.07
C GLU A 422 -0.67 8.60 9.40
N LYS A 423 0.42 8.84 10.14
CA LYS A 423 0.65 8.28 11.49
C LYS A 423 0.81 9.40 12.49
N ALA A 424 0.06 9.37 13.58
CA ALA A 424 0.24 10.29 14.71
C ALA A 424 -0.27 9.69 16.01
N GLU A 425 0.43 9.96 17.12
CA GLU A 425 0.00 9.62 18.48
C GLU A 425 -0.37 8.13 18.70
N GLY A 426 0.31 7.21 18.00
CA GLY A 426 0.01 5.77 18.09
C GLY A 426 -1.19 5.29 17.27
N TYR A 427 -1.75 6.17 16.45
CA TYR A 427 -2.83 5.89 15.51
C TYR A 427 -2.35 6.02 14.06
N MET A 428 -3.02 5.27 13.19
CA MET A 428 -2.92 5.35 11.74
C MET A 428 -4.26 5.84 11.17
N TYR A 429 -4.15 6.79 10.25
CA TYR A 429 -5.27 7.41 9.55
C TYR A 429 -5.23 6.95 8.09
N LEU A 430 -6.04 5.95 7.76
CA LEU A 430 -6.17 5.43 6.40
C LEU A 430 -7.15 6.30 5.63
N CYS A 431 -6.69 6.93 4.55
CA CYS A 431 -7.50 7.81 3.71
C CYS A 431 -7.94 7.06 2.45
N PHE A 432 -9.23 7.08 2.18
CA PHE A 432 -9.87 6.45 1.02
C PHE A 432 -10.56 7.49 0.15
N PRO A 433 -10.77 7.21 -1.15
CA PRO A 433 -11.66 8.01 -1.98
C PRO A 433 -13.02 8.18 -1.32
N LEU A 434 -13.56 9.39 -1.37
CA LEU A 434 -14.87 9.69 -0.81
C LEU A 434 -15.99 9.17 -1.72
N TRP A 435 -16.95 8.43 -1.15
CA TRP A 435 -18.12 7.92 -1.86
C TRP A 435 -19.36 8.75 -1.57
N GLU A 436 -20.32 8.73 -2.49
CA GLU A 436 -21.58 9.46 -2.35
C GLU A 436 -22.65 8.62 -1.64
N LYS A 437 -22.67 7.31 -1.84
CA LYS A 437 -23.70 6.42 -1.27
C LYS A 437 -23.26 4.96 -1.29
N ASN A 438 -23.98 4.12 -0.57
CA ASN A 438 -23.85 2.66 -0.72
C ASN A 438 -24.92 2.11 -1.69
N LEU A 439 -24.81 0.84 -2.05
CA LEU A 439 -25.73 0.20 -3.01
C LEU A 439 -27.17 0.15 -2.49
N GLU A 440 -27.39 -0.02 -1.19
CA GLU A 440 -28.73 0.00 -0.60
C GLU A 440 -29.41 1.36 -0.80
N GLU A 441 -28.70 2.44 -0.52
CA GLU A 441 -29.18 3.81 -0.74
C GLU A 441 -29.42 4.12 -2.21
N HIS A 442 -28.53 3.65 -3.09
CA HIS A 442 -28.67 3.86 -4.54
C HIS A 442 -29.92 3.18 -5.11
N LEU A 443 -30.22 1.96 -4.66
CA LEU A 443 -31.38 1.21 -5.14
C LEU A 443 -32.74 1.80 -4.72
N GLN A 444 -32.77 2.74 -3.76
CA GLN A 444 -33.99 3.47 -3.38
C GLN A 444 -34.29 4.67 -4.28
N GLU A 445 -33.41 5.00 -5.23
CA GLU A 445 -33.61 6.08 -6.21
C GLU A 445 -34.58 5.65 -7.34
N PRO A 446 -35.13 6.59 -8.13
CA PRO A 446 -36.08 6.27 -9.21
C PRO A 446 -35.53 5.27 -10.23
N GLU A 447 -36.36 4.30 -10.65
CA GLU A 447 -35.97 3.17 -11.53
C GLU A 447 -35.37 3.61 -12.88
N ASP A 448 -35.77 4.77 -13.38
CA ASP A 448 -35.37 5.38 -14.65
C ASP A 448 -33.90 5.83 -14.71
N GLN A 449 -33.17 5.75 -13.58
CA GLN A 449 -31.74 6.09 -13.49
C GLN A 449 -30.83 4.85 -13.28
N MET A 450 -31.39 3.65 -13.25
CA MET A 450 -30.69 2.45 -12.76
C MET A 450 -30.38 1.44 -13.86
N ASP A 451 -29.08 1.19 -14.12
CA ASP A 451 -28.64 0.05 -14.91
C ASP A 451 -28.25 -1.12 -13.99
N TYR A 452 -29.22 -2.01 -13.75
CA TYR A 452 -29.02 -3.19 -12.90
C TYR A 452 -27.96 -4.16 -13.47
N LYS A 453 -27.79 -4.23 -14.79
CA LYS A 453 -26.82 -5.15 -15.41
C LYS A 453 -25.41 -4.65 -15.20
N ASP A 454 -25.17 -3.35 -15.40
CA ASP A 454 -23.87 -2.74 -15.15
C ASP A 454 -23.51 -2.75 -13.67
N ALA A 455 -24.46 -2.47 -12.78
CA ALA A 455 -24.25 -2.59 -11.33
C ALA A 455 -23.82 -4.01 -10.94
N LEU A 456 -24.54 -5.04 -11.41
CA LEU A 456 -24.18 -6.44 -11.16
C LEU A 456 -22.84 -6.82 -11.78
N ARG A 457 -22.48 -6.30 -12.96
CA ARG A 457 -21.17 -6.54 -13.57
C ARG A 457 -20.04 -6.04 -12.67
N MET A 458 -20.16 -4.81 -12.15
CA MET A 458 -19.17 -4.25 -11.23
C MET A 458 -19.09 -5.02 -9.90
N ILE A 459 -20.22 -5.47 -9.38
CA ILE A 459 -20.27 -6.29 -8.15
C ILE A 459 -19.55 -7.63 -8.37
N PHE A 460 -19.84 -8.34 -9.46
CA PHE A 460 -19.18 -9.60 -9.80
C PHE A 460 -17.67 -9.41 -9.97
N GLN A 461 -17.30 -8.33 -10.66
CA GLN A 461 -15.91 -7.96 -10.85
C GLN A 461 -15.19 -7.72 -9.52
N ALA A 462 -15.81 -7.00 -8.60
CA ALA A 462 -15.24 -6.74 -7.28
C ALA A 462 -14.99 -8.03 -6.49
N VAL A 463 -15.98 -8.93 -6.44
CA VAL A 463 -15.83 -10.21 -5.69
C VAL A 463 -14.76 -11.09 -6.36
N ARG A 464 -14.72 -11.13 -7.70
CA ARG A 464 -13.69 -11.83 -8.48
C ARG A 464 -12.28 -11.33 -8.16
N GLU A 465 -12.09 -10.01 -8.14
CA GLU A 465 -10.82 -9.39 -7.80
C GLU A 465 -10.38 -9.77 -6.39
N LEU A 466 -11.30 -9.75 -5.41
CA LEU A 466 -11.01 -10.16 -4.04
C LEU A 466 -10.59 -11.64 -3.95
N HIS A 467 -11.31 -12.52 -4.64
CA HIS A 467 -10.98 -13.96 -4.69
C HIS A 467 -9.62 -14.19 -5.36
N SER A 468 -9.28 -13.39 -6.38
CA SER A 468 -8.00 -13.46 -7.09
C SER A 468 -6.82 -13.02 -6.20
N LEU A 469 -7.07 -12.16 -5.21
CA LEU A 469 -6.12 -11.84 -4.13
C LEU A 469 -6.03 -12.94 -3.05
N GLY A 470 -6.78 -14.03 -3.18
CA GLY A 470 -6.78 -15.15 -2.24
C GLY A 470 -7.69 -14.95 -1.02
N PHE A 471 -8.61 -13.99 -1.05
CA PHE A 471 -9.50 -13.69 0.06
C PHE A 471 -10.98 -13.87 -0.27
N ALA A 472 -11.76 -14.34 0.70
CA ALA A 472 -13.22 -14.34 0.67
C ALA A 472 -13.77 -13.25 1.60
N HIS A 473 -14.85 -12.59 1.21
CA HIS A 473 -15.42 -11.45 1.92
C HIS A 473 -16.22 -11.86 3.15
N GLN A 474 -17.04 -12.92 3.02
CA GLN A 474 -17.86 -13.56 4.07
C GLN A 474 -18.98 -12.68 4.64
N ASN A 475 -19.36 -11.61 3.92
CA ASN A 475 -20.43 -10.69 4.30
C ASN A 475 -20.77 -9.78 3.12
N LEU A 476 -21.20 -10.33 1.99
CA LEU A 476 -21.57 -9.52 0.83
C LEU A 476 -22.94 -8.87 1.05
N HIS A 477 -22.93 -7.76 1.77
CA HIS A 477 -24.13 -6.96 2.07
C HIS A 477 -24.16 -5.71 1.17
N PRO A 478 -25.34 -5.24 0.70
CA PRO A 478 -25.46 -4.02 -0.10
C PRO A 478 -24.76 -2.79 0.48
N SER A 479 -24.77 -2.64 1.81
CA SER A 479 -24.09 -1.54 2.50
C SER A 479 -22.57 -1.52 2.33
N ASN A 480 -21.95 -2.62 1.89
CA ASN A 480 -20.50 -2.76 1.73
C ASN A 480 -20.03 -2.41 0.31
N PHE A 481 -20.96 -2.08 -0.58
CA PHE A 481 -20.68 -1.63 -1.93
C PHE A 481 -20.87 -0.12 -1.99
N PHE A 482 -19.78 0.62 -2.16
CA PHE A 482 -19.78 2.08 -2.20
C PHE A 482 -19.78 2.58 -3.64
N ILE A 483 -20.49 3.69 -3.87
CA ILE A 483 -20.66 4.30 -5.19
C ILE A 483 -20.05 5.70 -5.16
N ASP A 484 -19.11 5.95 -6.07
CA ASP A 484 -18.50 7.27 -6.23
C ASP A 484 -19.40 8.23 -7.05
N LEU A 485 -18.92 9.46 -7.24
CA LEU A 485 -19.63 10.50 -7.99
C LEU A 485 -19.85 10.11 -9.47
N GLY A 486 -19.00 9.25 -10.03
CA GLY A 486 -19.09 8.75 -11.40
C GLY A 486 -20.00 7.53 -11.57
N GLY A 487 -20.57 7.00 -10.49
CA GLY A 487 -21.42 5.82 -10.50
C GLY A 487 -20.65 4.49 -10.42
N LYS A 488 -19.33 4.52 -10.20
CA LYS A 488 -18.54 3.30 -10.09
C LYS A 488 -18.73 2.65 -8.73
N ILE A 489 -18.94 1.32 -8.72
CA ILE A 489 -19.12 0.52 -7.51
C ILE A 489 -17.77 -0.05 -7.05
N TYR A 490 -17.50 0.10 -5.75
CA TYR A 490 -16.36 -0.48 -5.05
C TYR A 490 -16.82 -1.36 -3.90
N LEU A 491 -16.30 -2.58 -3.81
CA LEU A 491 -16.43 -3.40 -2.61
C LEU A 491 -15.51 -2.85 -1.50
N ALA A 492 -16.06 -2.77 -0.30
CA ALA A 492 -15.42 -2.22 0.89
C ALA A 492 -15.76 -3.04 2.14
N ASP A 493 -15.46 -2.49 3.32
CA ASP A 493 -15.68 -3.13 4.62
C ASP A 493 -14.98 -4.50 4.80
N PHE A 494 -13.71 -4.55 4.41
CA PHE A 494 -12.85 -5.72 4.57
C PHE A 494 -12.31 -5.91 6.00
N ASP A 495 -13.10 -5.58 7.02
CA ASP A 495 -12.75 -5.75 8.43
C ASP A 495 -12.56 -7.27 8.77
N ASN A 496 -12.52 -7.65 10.05
CA ASN A 496 -12.16 -9.01 10.53
C ASN A 496 -13.00 -10.19 9.98
N LYS A 497 -14.01 -9.92 9.16
CA LYS A 497 -14.82 -10.93 8.49
C LYS A 497 -14.12 -11.57 7.29
N ARG A 498 -13.23 -10.82 6.59
CA ARG A 498 -12.46 -11.35 5.45
C ARG A 498 -11.62 -12.55 5.90
N LYS A 499 -11.59 -13.62 5.10
CA LYS A 499 -10.82 -14.85 5.36
C LYS A 499 -9.93 -15.21 4.18
N LEU A 500 -8.79 -15.85 4.46
CA LEU A 500 -7.92 -16.41 3.43
C LEU A 500 -8.55 -17.70 2.86
N ILE A 501 -8.59 -17.82 1.54
CA ILE A 501 -9.23 -18.94 0.81
C ILE A 501 -8.38 -20.22 0.83
N GLU A 502 -7.08 -20.12 1.09
CA GLU A 502 -6.13 -21.25 0.95
C GLU A 502 -6.64 -22.57 1.55
N GLY A 503 -6.95 -23.53 0.66
CA GLY A 503 -7.45 -24.87 1.00
C GLY A 503 -8.93 -24.95 1.46
N LYS A 504 -9.73 -23.88 1.34
CA LYS A 504 -11.08 -23.77 1.91
C LYS A 504 -12.12 -23.33 0.88
N LYS A 505 -12.57 -24.27 0.04
CA LYS A 505 -13.58 -24.02 -1.01
C LYS A 505 -14.93 -23.55 -0.44
N GLU A 506 -15.22 -23.92 0.81
CA GLU A 506 -16.47 -23.55 1.49
C GLU A 506 -16.60 -22.04 1.68
N LEU A 507 -15.49 -21.32 1.84
CA LEU A 507 -15.50 -19.85 1.97
C LEU A 507 -15.93 -19.18 0.65
N VAL A 508 -15.44 -19.68 -0.48
CA VAL A 508 -15.83 -19.21 -1.81
C VAL A 508 -17.31 -19.51 -2.04
N ASN A 509 -17.75 -20.72 -1.72
CA ASN A 509 -19.16 -21.11 -1.84
C ASN A 509 -20.10 -20.20 -1.01
N SER A 510 -19.70 -19.85 0.21
CA SER A 510 -20.46 -18.90 1.04
C SER A 510 -20.58 -17.51 0.39
N ASP A 511 -19.51 -17.00 -0.22
CA ASP A 511 -19.56 -15.73 -0.96
C ASP A 511 -20.48 -15.83 -2.19
N LEU A 512 -20.48 -16.96 -2.91
CA LEU A 512 -21.36 -17.18 -4.06
C LEU A 512 -22.84 -17.23 -3.65
N GLU A 513 -23.15 -17.85 -2.52
CA GLU A 513 -24.50 -17.87 -1.95
C GLU A 513 -24.95 -16.46 -1.56
N ASP A 514 -24.11 -15.67 -0.90
CA ASP A 514 -24.43 -14.27 -0.59
C ASP A 514 -24.61 -13.44 -1.86
N LEU A 515 -23.75 -13.65 -2.87
CA LEU A 515 -23.87 -13.00 -4.17
C LEU A 515 -25.18 -13.37 -4.88
N SER A 516 -25.67 -14.60 -4.74
CA SER A 516 -26.96 -15.02 -5.32
C SER A 516 -28.14 -14.23 -4.71
N ARG A 517 -28.11 -14.01 -3.39
CA ARG A 517 -29.10 -13.18 -2.68
C ARG A 517 -28.98 -11.72 -3.11
N LEU A 518 -27.74 -11.24 -3.27
CA LEU A 518 -27.47 -9.88 -3.72
C LEU A 518 -27.99 -9.61 -5.14
N VAL A 519 -27.86 -10.58 -6.06
CA VAL A 519 -28.44 -10.52 -7.41
C VAL A 519 -29.96 -10.31 -7.34
N LEU A 520 -30.66 -11.13 -6.56
CA LEU A 520 -32.11 -11.00 -6.37
C LEU A 520 -32.49 -9.64 -5.75
N TYR A 521 -31.73 -9.19 -4.76
CA TYR A 521 -31.94 -7.90 -4.10
C TYR A 521 -31.80 -6.72 -5.07
N VAL A 522 -30.74 -6.70 -5.88
CA VAL A 522 -30.51 -5.67 -6.90
C VAL A 522 -31.63 -5.70 -7.94
N LEU A 523 -31.99 -6.89 -8.44
CA LEU A 523 -33.07 -7.07 -9.42
C LEU A 523 -34.45 -6.65 -8.90
N LYS A 524 -34.65 -6.65 -7.57
CA LYS A 524 -35.87 -6.16 -6.93
C LYS A 524 -35.82 -4.66 -6.61
N GLY A 525 -34.75 -3.97 -7.00
CA GLY A 525 -34.54 -2.56 -6.66
C GLY A 525 -34.44 -2.31 -5.15
N GLY A 526 -33.91 -3.28 -4.38
CA GLY A 526 -33.73 -3.14 -2.93
C GLY A 526 -35.01 -2.96 -2.11
N ARG A 527 -36.19 -3.25 -2.67
CA ARG A 527 -37.50 -3.03 -2.03
C ARG A 527 -37.83 -4.01 -0.90
N LYS A 528 -37.13 -5.14 -0.84
CA LYS A 528 -37.28 -6.18 0.18
C LYS A 528 -35.98 -6.36 0.96
N PRO A 529 -36.03 -6.68 2.26
CA PRO A 529 -34.84 -7.03 3.02
C PRO A 529 -34.06 -8.17 2.38
N LEU A 530 -32.72 -8.09 2.37
CA LEU A 530 -31.84 -9.06 1.73
C LEU A 530 -32.09 -10.52 2.15
N GLN A 531 -32.53 -10.75 3.39
CA GLN A 531 -32.80 -12.09 3.91
C GLN A 531 -34.13 -12.69 3.43
N GLN A 532 -35.00 -11.87 2.85
CA GLN A 532 -36.36 -12.25 2.43
C GLN A 532 -36.54 -12.31 0.92
N VAL A 533 -35.50 -11.99 0.14
CA VAL A 533 -35.55 -12.05 -1.32
C VAL A 533 -35.55 -13.50 -1.78
N SER A 534 -36.36 -13.79 -2.80
CA SER A 534 -36.45 -15.11 -3.39
C SER A 534 -36.69 -15.04 -4.89
N THR A 535 -36.58 -16.17 -5.60
CA THR A 535 -36.79 -16.24 -7.05
C THR A 535 -38.21 -15.90 -7.46
N GLU A 536 -39.19 -16.08 -6.56
CA GLU A 536 -40.60 -15.71 -6.79
C GLU A 536 -40.80 -14.18 -6.89
N ASP A 537 -39.81 -13.39 -6.46
CA ASP A 537 -39.89 -11.93 -6.51
C ASP A 537 -39.51 -11.33 -7.86
N LEU A 538 -38.90 -12.13 -8.75
CA LEU A 538 -38.52 -11.71 -10.08
C LEU A 538 -39.75 -11.48 -10.95
N ALA A 539 -39.74 -10.40 -11.73
CA ALA A 539 -40.82 -10.06 -12.64
C ALA A 539 -40.89 -11.09 -13.78
N ALA A 540 -41.92 -11.95 -13.77
CA ALA A 540 -42.08 -13.04 -14.75
C ALA A 540 -42.27 -12.55 -16.19
N ASP A 541 -42.66 -11.28 -16.37
CA ASP A 541 -42.79 -10.58 -17.65
C ASP A 541 -41.48 -9.91 -18.10
N SER A 542 -40.43 -9.91 -17.27
CA SER A 542 -39.11 -9.39 -17.64
C SER A 542 -38.50 -10.21 -18.78
N PRO A 543 -37.91 -9.56 -19.81
CA PRO A 543 -37.21 -10.25 -20.90
C PRO A 543 -35.93 -10.96 -20.44
N ASP A 544 -35.45 -10.69 -19.22
CA ASP A 544 -34.26 -11.29 -18.63
C ASP A 544 -34.59 -12.36 -17.57
N TYR A 545 -35.88 -12.69 -17.38
CA TYR A 545 -36.34 -13.54 -16.29
C TYR A 545 -35.67 -14.92 -16.29
N GLN A 546 -35.60 -15.59 -17.45
CA GLN A 546 -35.01 -16.93 -17.55
C GLN A 546 -33.51 -16.89 -17.32
N GLU A 547 -32.81 -15.89 -17.86
CA GLU A 547 -31.39 -15.70 -17.64
C GLU A 547 -31.05 -15.33 -16.18
N ALA A 548 -31.90 -14.56 -15.50
CA ALA A 548 -31.73 -14.21 -14.10
C ALA A 548 -31.89 -15.43 -13.19
N LEU A 549 -32.91 -16.28 -13.44
CA LEU A 549 -33.10 -17.53 -12.71
C LEU A 549 -31.91 -18.48 -12.86
N ASP A 550 -31.41 -18.64 -14.09
CA ASP A 550 -30.26 -19.50 -14.37
C ASP A 550 -28.97 -18.98 -13.71
N LEU A 551 -28.77 -17.65 -13.68
CA LEU A 551 -27.62 -17.03 -13.01
C LEU A 551 -27.66 -17.30 -11.49
N VAL A 552 -28.81 -17.09 -10.86
CA VAL A 552 -29.01 -17.33 -9.42
C VAL A 552 -28.83 -18.83 -9.10
N SER A 553 -29.41 -19.71 -9.91
CA SER A 553 -29.23 -21.16 -9.78
C SER A 553 -27.76 -21.57 -9.91
N SER A 554 -27.04 -20.98 -10.86
CA SER A 554 -25.62 -21.28 -11.08
C SER A 554 -24.78 -20.90 -9.86
N LEU A 555 -25.03 -19.73 -9.26
CA LEU A 555 -24.34 -19.30 -8.03
C LEU A 555 -24.61 -20.24 -6.85
N LEU A 556 -25.87 -20.64 -6.65
CA LEU A 556 -26.28 -21.56 -5.58
C LEU A 556 -25.72 -22.97 -5.74
N SER A 557 -25.56 -23.43 -6.99
CA SER A 557 -24.98 -24.74 -7.31
C SER A 557 -23.44 -24.78 -7.22
N HIS A 558 -22.81 -23.66 -6.85
CA HIS A 558 -21.36 -23.48 -6.82
C HIS A 558 -20.70 -23.87 -8.15
N ASP A 559 -21.27 -23.36 -9.24
CA ASP A 559 -20.89 -23.70 -10.61
C ASP A 559 -19.37 -23.65 -10.82
N GLU A 560 -18.83 -24.71 -11.45
CA GLU A 560 -17.38 -24.92 -11.66
C GLU A 560 -16.71 -23.78 -12.45
N ARG A 561 -17.48 -22.98 -13.20
CA ARG A 561 -17.01 -21.78 -13.88
C ARG A 561 -16.44 -20.72 -12.95
N GLY A 562 -16.86 -20.71 -11.69
CA GLY A 562 -16.60 -19.63 -10.76
C GLY A 562 -17.08 -18.27 -11.29
N LEU A 563 -16.61 -17.20 -10.66
CA LEU A 563 -17.02 -15.83 -11.02
C LEU A 563 -16.53 -15.37 -12.40
N GLU A 564 -15.40 -15.93 -12.87
CA GLU A 564 -14.86 -15.63 -14.21
C GLU A 564 -15.86 -16.00 -15.32
N GLY A 565 -16.36 -17.24 -15.31
CA GLY A 565 -17.31 -17.69 -16.32
C GLY A 565 -18.73 -17.18 -16.07
N LEU A 566 -19.10 -16.88 -14.83
CA LEU A 566 -20.41 -16.28 -14.51
C LEU A 566 -20.51 -14.82 -14.92
N SER A 567 -19.40 -14.08 -14.97
CA SER A 567 -19.40 -12.69 -15.48
C SER A 567 -19.74 -12.62 -16.99
N LYS A 568 -19.53 -13.72 -17.72
CA LYS A 568 -19.85 -13.86 -19.16
C LYS A 568 -21.23 -14.49 -19.42
N HIS A 569 -22.05 -14.63 -18.38
CA HIS A 569 -23.34 -15.30 -18.44
C HIS A 569 -24.35 -14.55 -19.35
N PRO A 570 -25.27 -15.25 -20.06
CA PRO A 570 -26.27 -14.65 -20.94
C PRO A 570 -27.16 -13.57 -20.32
N TYR A 571 -27.26 -13.56 -18.99
CA TYR A 571 -27.92 -12.48 -18.26
C TYR A 571 -27.34 -11.10 -18.61
N PHE A 572 -26.01 -11.00 -18.71
CA PHE A 572 -25.30 -9.75 -19.04
C PHE A 572 -25.34 -9.39 -20.53
N TRP A 573 -25.87 -10.28 -21.38
CA TRP A 573 -25.97 -10.01 -22.82
C TRP A 573 -27.15 -9.11 -23.14
N SER A 574 -26.97 -8.23 -24.13
CA SER A 574 -28.07 -7.48 -24.74
C SER A 574 -29.02 -8.43 -25.48
N LYS A 575 -30.28 -8.00 -25.71
CA LYS A 575 -31.24 -8.75 -26.55
C LYS A 575 -30.62 -9.11 -27.91
N GLN A 576 -29.93 -8.16 -28.55
CA GLN A 576 -29.23 -8.36 -29.82
C GLN A 576 -28.08 -9.37 -29.71
N THR A 577 -27.31 -9.35 -28.62
CA THR A 577 -26.21 -10.31 -28.40
C THR A 577 -26.75 -11.72 -28.25
N ARG A 578 -27.85 -11.93 -27.49
CA ARG A 578 -28.53 -13.24 -27.39
C ARG A 578 -29.02 -13.74 -28.74
N PHE A 579 -29.62 -12.85 -29.53
CA PHE A 579 -30.11 -13.19 -30.86
C PHE A 579 -28.96 -13.57 -31.82
N LYS A 580 -27.87 -12.78 -31.84
CA LYS A 580 -26.65 -13.09 -32.60
C LYS A 580 -26.04 -14.42 -32.19
N PHE A 581 -26.01 -14.71 -30.89
CA PHE A 581 -25.54 -15.99 -30.36
C PHE A 581 -26.32 -17.16 -30.97
N LEU A 582 -27.65 -17.16 -30.85
CA LEU A 582 -28.51 -18.22 -31.40
C LEU A 582 -28.28 -18.44 -32.90
N LYS A 583 -28.20 -17.35 -33.68
CA LYS A 583 -27.87 -17.41 -35.11
C LYS A 583 -26.50 -18.04 -35.38
N SER A 584 -25.50 -17.65 -34.60
CA SER A 584 -24.13 -18.13 -34.76
C SER A 584 -24.03 -19.63 -34.53
N ILE A 585 -24.81 -20.19 -33.59
CA ILE A 585 -24.81 -21.62 -33.30
C ILE A 585 -25.29 -22.42 -34.52
N TRP A 586 -26.35 -21.99 -35.20
CA TRP A 586 -26.76 -22.62 -36.46
C TRP A 586 -25.61 -22.66 -37.47
N ASN A 587 -24.93 -21.53 -37.66
CA ASN A 587 -23.81 -21.44 -38.61
C ASN A 587 -22.64 -22.36 -38.25
N LYS A 588 -22.38 -22.60 -36.96
CA LYS A 588 -21.34 -23.53 -36.47
C LYS A 588 -21.73 -24.99 -36.68
N ILE A 589 -23.02 -25.35 -36.56
CA ILE A 589 -23.47 -26.75 -36.61
C ILE A 589 -24.02 -27.20 -37.97
N LYS A 590 -24.24 -26.27 -38.92
CA LYS A 590 -24.93 -26.56 -40.20
C LYS A 590 -24.30 -27.69 -41.01
N ASP A 591 -22.99 -27.88 -40.94
CA ASP A 591 -22.24 -28.87 -41.73
C ASP A 591 -21.98 -30.19 -40.98
N LEU A 592 -22.43 -30.30 -39.72
CA LEU A 592 -22.28 -31.53 -38.93
C LEU A 592 -23.22 -32.63 -39.41
N SER A 593 -22.71 -33.88 -39.44
CA SER A 593 -23.47 -35.08 -39.83
C SER A 593 -24.57 -35.41 -38.82
N ASN A 594 -24.31 -35.25 -37.51
CA ASN A 594 -25.30 -35.42 -36.45
C ASN A 594 -25.47 -34.14 -35.60
N ARG A 595 -26.24 -33.18 -36.13
CA ARG A 595 -26.51 -31.89 -35.46
C ARG A 595 -27.24 -32.02 -34.13
N LYS A 596 -28.01 -33.09 -33.93
CA LYS A 596 -28.80 -33.30 -32.71
C LYS A 596 -27.91 -33.69 -31.53
N ALA A 597 -26.79 -34.37 -31.77
CA ALA A 597 -25.81 -34.73 -30.75
C ALA A 597 -25.25 -33.50 -30.01
N VAL A 598 -25.17 -32.35 -30.67
CA VAL A 598 -24.69 -31.09 -30.07
C VAL A 598 -25.48 -30.71 -28.82
N PHE A 599 -26.80 -30.97 -28.81
CA PHE A 599 -27.70 -30.62 -27.72
C PHE A 599 -28.08 -31.82 -26.82
N GLN A 600 -27.42 -32.97 -27.00
CA GLN A 600 -27.70 -34.22 -26.29
C GLN A 600 -26.47 -34.63 -25.46
N ALA A 601 -26.11 -33.83 -24.45
CA ALA A 601 -25.01 -34.17 -23.56
C ALA A 601 -25.39 -35.33 -22.59
N PRO A 602 -24.43 -36.18 -22.16
CA PRO A 602 -24.69 -37.27 -21.21
C PRO A 602 -25.28 -36.81 -19.88
N ASN A 603 -24.97 -35.56 -19.48
CA ASN A 603 -25.41 -34.94 -18.23
C ASN A 603 -26.48 -33.84 -18.46
N ALA A 604 -27.08 -33.77 -19.65
CA ALA A 604 -28.10 -32.77 -19.95
C ALA A 604 -29.37 -33.03 -19.13
N THR A 605 -29.71 -32.10 -18.24
CA THR A 605 -30.80 -32.27 -17.27
C THR A 605 -32.20 -31.88 -17.79
N GLY A 606 -32.33 -31.36 -19.01
CA GLY A 606 -33.59 -30.82 -19.52
C GLY A 606 -33.96 -31.27 -20.94
N SER A 607 -35.23 -31.65 -21.14
CA SER A 607 -35.80 -31.79 -22.49
C SER A 607 -35.92 -30.43 -23.17
N PHE A 608 -35.82 -30.40 -24.51
CA PHE A 608 -36.02 -29.17 -25.28
C PHE A 608 -37.35 -28.48 -24.90
N PRO A 609 -37.35 -27.21 -24.46
CA PRO A 609 -38.53 -26.57 -23.87
C PRO A 609 -39.69 -26.34 -24.85
N TYR A 610 -39.44 -26.42 -26.17
CA TYR A 610 -40.40 -26.04 -27.20
C TYR A 610 -40.74 -27.17 -28.18
N PRO A 611 -41.34 -28.29 -27.73
CA PRO A 611 -41.64 -29.45 -28.58
C PRO A 611 -42.68 -29.20 -29.68
N LEU A 612 -43.32 -28.03 -29.69
CA LEU A 612 -44.31 -27.60 -30.69
C LEU A 612 -44.08 -26.15 -31.15
N TRP A 613 -42.82 -25.70 -31.20
CA TRP A 613 -42.46 -24.31 -31.53
C TRP A 613 -43.03 -23.83 -32.87
N THR A 614 -43.23 -24.71 -33.86
CA THR A 614 -43.80 -24.33 -35.17
C THR A 614 -45.23 -23.80 -35.05
N LYS A 615 -45.96 -24.12 -33.97
CA LYS A 615 -47.30 -23.57 -33.71
C LYS A 615 -47.29 -22.18 -33.07
N GLN A 616 -46.14 -21.75 -32.56
CA GLN A 616 -45.97 -20.47 -31.86
C GLN A 616 -45.49 -19.35 -32.80
N ILE A 617 -44.87 -19.70 -33.92
CA ILE A 617 -44.50 -18.77 -34.98
C ILE A 617 -45.75 -18.30 -35.72
N ASP A 618 -45.74 -17.04 -36.17
CA ASP A 618 -46.78 -16.49 -37.02
C ASP A 618 -46.96 -17.38 -38.27
N ARG A 619 -48.21 -17.79 -38.52
CA ARG A 619 -48.54 -18.79 -39.53
C ARG A 619 -48.11 -18.38 -40.94
N ASP A 620 -48.24 -17.10 -41.27
CA ASP A 620 -47.92 -16.62 -42.62
C ASP A 620 -46.41 -16.42 -42.77
N VAL A 621 -45.73 -16.01 -41.70
CA VAL A 621 -44.25 -15.99 -41.65
C VAL A 621 -43.70 -17.40 -41.83
N LEU A 622 -44.21 -18.39 -41.10
CA LEU A 622 -43.78 -19.78 -41.26
C LEU A 622 -44.05 -20.28 -42.68
N ASN A 623 -45.23 -19.97 -43.25
CA ASN A 623 -45.56 -20.35 -44.62
C ASN A 623 -44.61 -19.73 -45.67
N ILE A 624 -44.22 -18.46 -45.49
CA ILE A 624 -43.20 -17.79 -46.33
C ILE A 624 -41.85 -18.51 -46.23
N MET A 625 -41.46 -18.90 -45.01
CA MET A 625 -40.19 -19.58 -44.76
C MET A 625 -40.15 -21.03 -45.26
N GLU A 626 -41.29 -21.73 -45.26
CA GLU A 626 -41.41 -23.09 -45.79
C GLU A 626 -41.55 -23.13 -47.32
N ASN A 627 -42.09 -22.07 -47.91
CA ASN A 627 -42.37 -21.97 -49.35
C ASN A 627 -41.65 -20.76 -49.99
N PRO A 628 -40.30 -20.78 -50.08
CA PRO A 628 -39.55 -19.66 -50.64
C PRO A 628 -39.83 -19.49 -52.14
N ARG A 629 -39.93 -18.23 -52.60
CA ARG A 629 -40.14 -17.90 -54.04
C ARG A 629 -39.03 -18.41 -54.96
N LYS A 630 -37.81 -18.58 -54.42
CA LYS A 630 -36.64 -19.15 -55.10
C LYS A 630 -36.05 -20.25 -54.21
N GLY A 631 -36.28 -21.51 -54.55
CA GLY A 631 -35.78 -22.66 -53.80
C GLY A 631 -36.76 -23.83 -53.77
N ARG A 632 -36.35 -24.92 -53.11
CA ARG A 632 -37.25 -26.06 -52.84
C ARG A 632 -38.02 -25.80 -51.53
N PRO A 633 -39.30 -26.18 -51.44
CA PRO A 633 -40.02 -26.15 -50.18
C PRO A 633 -39.28 -26.95 -49.10
N PHE A 634 -39.27 -26.41 -47.89
CA PHE A 634 -38.63 -27.05 -46.74
C PHE A 634 -39.57 -26.98 -45.54
N LYS A 635 -39.88 -28.14 -44.96
CA LYS A 635 -40.76 -28.22 -43.78
C LYS A 635 -39.92 -28.30 -42.52
N TYR A 636 -40.13 -27.37 -41.59
CA TYR A 636 -39.41 -27.35 -40.33
C TYR A 636 -39.94 -28.44 -39.39
N SER A 637 -39.04 -29.15 -38.72
CA SER A 637 -39.37 -30.08 -37.65
C SER A 637 -39.33 -29.40 -36.28
N ASN A 638 -40.09 -29.93 -35.31
CA ASN A 638 -40.17 -29.38 -33.97
C ASN A 638 -38.97 -29.78 -33.09
N ASP A 639 -37.75 -29.48 -33.55
CA ASP A 639 -36.53 -29.62 -32.76
C ASP A 639 -35.72 -28.32 -32.71
N VAL A 640 -34.76 -28.28 -31.79
CA VAL A 640 -33.91 -27.10 -31.55
C VAL A 640 -33.09 -26.72 -32.78
N THR A 641 -32.66 -27.70 -33.59
CA THR A 641 -31.79 -27.44 -34.75
C THR A 641 -32.53 -26.68 -35.84
N ASP A 642 -33.78 -27.08 -36.11
CA ASP A 642 -34.63 -26.41 -37.09
C ASP A 642 -35.17 -25.07 -36.57
N LEU A 643 -35.34 -24.89 -35.25
CA LEU A 643 -35.66 -23.58 -34.67
C LEU A 643 -34.49 -22.60 -34.86
N LEU A 644 -33.25 -23.02 -34.57
CA LEU A 644 -32.05 -22.20 -34.80
C LEU A 644 -31.85 -21.88 -36.28
N ARG A 645 -32.12 -22.86 -37.15
CA ARG A 645 -32.12 -22.66 -38.61
C ARG A 645 -33.14 -21.61 -39.04
N LEU A 646 -34.37 -21.69 -38.51
CA LEU A 646 -35.41 -20.71 -38.81
C LEU A 646 -34.98 -19.31 -38.37
N ILE A 647 -34.49 -19.16 -37.13
CA ILE A 647 -34.01 -17.90 -36.57
C ILE A 647 -32.97 -17.25 -37.49
N ARG A 648 -31.96 -18.03 -37.92
CA ARG A 648 -30.93 -17.53 -38.84
C ARG A 648 -31.50 -17.17 -40.20
N ASN A 649 -32.34 -18.04 -40.78
CA ASN A 649 -32.84 -17.84 -42.14
C ASN A 649 -33.84 -16.69 -42.23
N LEU A 650 -34.65 -16.49 -41.19
CA LEU A 650 -35.62 -15.41 -41.12
C LEU A 650 -34.92 -14.06 -41.05
N ASP A 651 -33.83 -13.97 -40.30
CA ASP A 651 -33.06 -12.72 -40.17
C ASP A 651 -32.38 -12.30 -41.47
N GLU A 652 -31.94 -13.26 -42.28
CA GLU A 652 -31.33 -13.00 -43.59
C GLU A 652 -32.35 -12.97 -44.74
N HIS A 653 -33.64 -13.05 -44.44
CA HIS A 653 -34.67 -13.14 -45.48
C HIS A 653 -34.91 -11.77 -46.14
N PRO A 654 -34.86 -11.67 -47.49
CA PRO A 654 -34.95 -10.37 -48.18
C PRO A 654 -36.36 -9.76 -48.21
N ASN A 655 -37.37 -10.46 -47.69
CA ASN A 655 -38.77 -10.02 -47.75
C ASN A 655 -39.10 -9.12 -46.55
N THR A 656 -39.18 -7.81 -46.82
CA THR A 656 -39.51 -6.78 -45.82
C THR A 656 -40.92 -6.93 -45.24
N SER A 657 -41.82 -7.69 -45.89
CA SER A 657 -43.15 -7.98 -45.34
C SER A 657 -43.10 -8.81 -44.05
N ILE A 658 -42.00 -9.55 -43.81
CA ILE A 658 -41.80 -10.32 -42.56
C ILE A 658 -41.59 -9.34 -41.41
N SER A 659 -40.61 -8.44 -41.53
CA SER A 659 -40.30 -7.45 -40.48
C SER A 659 -41.46 -6.50 -40.22
N ASN A 660 -42.25 -6.11 -41.25
CA ASN A 660 -43.47 -5.33 -41.06
C ASN A 660 -44.52 -6.04 -40.19
N ARG A 661 -44.47 -7.37 -40.11
CA ARG A 661 -45.46 -8.17 -39.40
C ARG A 661 -45.03 -8.53 -37.98
N ILE A 662 -43.77 -8.89 -37.81
CA ILE A 662 -43.25 -9.37 -36.51
C ILE A 662 -42.41 -8.34 -35.75
N GLY A 663 -42.09 -7.21 -36.39
CA GLY A 663 -41.26 -6.16 -35.81
C GLY A 663 -39.78 -6.55 -35.75
N ASP A 664 -39.09 -6.11 -34.68
CA ASP A 664 -37.71 -6.49 -34.42
C ASP A 664 -37.61 -8.01 -34.18
N HIS A 665 -36.76 -8.67 -34.97
CA HIS A 665 -36.66 -10.13 -34.93
C HIS A 665 -36.14 -10.62 -33.58
N ALA A 666 -35.17 -9.92 -32.97
CA ALA A 666 -34.62 -10.33 -31.68
C ALA A 666 -35.68 -10.27 -30.58
N GLU A 667 -36.47 -9.20 -30.53
CA GLU A 667 -37.58 -9.06 -29.60
C GLU A 667 -38.69 -10.10 -29.85
N TYR A 668 -39.05 -10.34 -31.11
CA TYR A 668 -40.03 -11.36 -31.47
C TYR A 668 -39.65 -12.76 -30.97
N PHE A 669 -38.41 -13.20 -31.24
CA PHE A 669 -37.96 -14.54 -30.86
C PHE A 669 -37.73 -14.68 -29.36
N LEU A 670 -37.15 -13.67 -28.69
CA LEU A 670 -36.95 -13.72 -27.24
C LEU A 670 -38.28 -13.67 -26.49
N LYS A 671 -39.31 -13.03 -27.04
CA LYS A 671 -40.66 -13.03 -26.47
C LYS A 671 -41.36 -14.38 -26.63
N LEU A 672 -41.25 -15.03 -27.78
CA LEU A 672 -41.86 -16.34 -28.03
C LEU A 672 -41.12 -17.47 -27.30
N PHE A 673 -39.78 -17.38 -27.24
CA PHE A 673 -38.92 -18.44 -26.74
C PHE A 673 -37.96 -17.95 -25.65
N PRO A 674 -38.47 -17.45 -24.50
CA PRO A 674 -37.65 -16.80 -23.47
C PRO A 674 -36.59 -17.72 -22.84
N ALA A 675 -36.78 -19.04 -22.83
CA ALA A 675 -35.82 -20.01 -22.28
C ALA A 675 -34.82 -20.55 -23.32
N LEU A 676 -34.94 -20.16 -24.59
CA LEU A 676 -34.14 -20.75 -25.68
C LEU A 676 -32.65 -20.44 -25.53
N THR A 677 -32.31 -19.20 -25.17
CA THR A 677 -30.91 -18.75 -25.00
C THR A 677 -30.20 -19.60 -23.96
N ILE A 678 -30.78 -19.69 -22.75
CA ILE A 678 -30.23 -20.48 -21.64
C ILE A 678 -30.19 -21.97 -21.99
N TYR A 679 -31.24 -22.52 -22.60
CA TYR A 679 -31.25 -23.91 -23.02
C TYR A 679 -30.08 -24.23 -23.96
N VAL A 680 -29.91 -23.44 -25.02
CA VAL A 680 -28.83 -23.62 -26.01
C VAL A 680 -27.47 -23.45 -25.35
N TYR A 681 -27.31 -22.40 -24.56
CA TYR A 681 -26.06 -22.10 -23.86
C TYR A 681 -25.64 -23.22 -22.90
N ASN A 682 -26.54 -23.69 -22.04
CA ASN A 682 -26.26 -24.76 -21.09
C ASN A 682 -26.05 -26.11 -21.80
N SER A 683 -26.84 -26.42 -22.84
CA SER A 683 -26.66 -27.64 -23.63
C SER A 683 -25.28 -27.72 -24.27
N LEU A 684 -24.79 -26.60 -24.83
CA LEU A 684 -23.45 -26.54 -25.41
C LEU A 684 -22.36 -26.73 -24.36
N ARG A 685 -22.45 -26.04 -23.23
CA ARG A 685 -21.42 -26.12 -22.18
C ARG A 685 -21.34 -27.47 -21.50
N GLN A 686 -22.48 -28.11 -21.27
CA GLN A 686 -22.54 -29.45 -20.69
C GLN A 686 -22.04 -30.53 -21.66
N ASN A 687 -21.80 -30.18 -22.93
CA ASN A 687 -21.27 -31.06 -23.95
C ASN A 687 -19.76 -30.83 -24.13
N PRO A 688 -18.88 -31.76 -23.68
CA PRO A 688 -17.43 -31.57 -23.76
C PRO A 688 -16.89 -31.32 -25.18
N GLU A 689 -17.55 -31.89 -26.20
CA GLU A 689 -17.13 -31.75 -27.59
C GLU A 689 -17.45 -30.36 -28.17
N TYR A 690 -18.55 -29.73 -27.71
CA TYR A 690 -19.09 -28.50 -28.29
C TYR A 690 -19.12 -27.31 -27.31
N SER A 691 -18.51 -27.43 -26.13
CA SER A 691 -18.48 -26.40 -25.08
C SER A 691 -17.92 -25.06 -25.59
N HIS A 692 -16.88 -25.10 -26.41
CA HIS A 692 -16.27 -23.93 -27.07
C HIS A 692 -17.22 -23.16 -28.00
N PHE A 693 -18.37 -23.73 -28.38
CA PHE A 693 -19.39 -22.99 -29.15
C PHE A 693 -20.18 -22.00 -28.29
N ALA A 694 -20.24 -22.21 -26.97
CA ALA A 694 -20.91 -21.34 -26.03
C ALA A 694 -20.14 -20.04 -25.74
N ASP A 695 -18.84 -20.01 -26.03
CA ASP A 695 -18.00 -18.83 -25.84
C ASP A 695 -18.30 -17.78 -26.93
N ILE A 696 -18.73 -16.59 -26.49
CA ILE A 696 -18.86 -15.43 -27.35
C ILE A 696 -17.58 -14.62 -27.26
N GLN A 697 -16.86 -14.49 -28.37
CA GLN A 697 -15.81 -13.49 -28.53
C GLN A 697 -16.46 -12.15 -28.92
N ASP A 698 -17.08 -11.47 -27.96
CA ASP A 698 -17.54 -10.09 -28.15
C ASP A 698 -16.51 -9.17 -27.47
N PRO A 699 -15.77 -8.33 -28.22
CA PRO A 699 -14.82 -7.38 -27.62
C PRO A 699 -15.48 -6.30 -26.75
N SER A 700 -16.81 -6.23 -26.66
CA SER A 700 -17.55 -5.36 -25.74
C SER A 700 -18.05 -6.03 -24.44
N LEU A 701 -17.71 -7.31 -24.21
CA LEU A 701 -18.07 -8.08 -22.99
C LEU A 701 -16.90 -8.26 -22.03
#